data_AF-A0A1E8E2Q4-F1
#
_entry.id   AF-A0A1E8E2Q4-F1
#
_cell.length_a   1.000
_cell.length_b   1.000
_cell.length_c   1.000
_cell.angle_alpha   90.00
_cell.angle_beta   90.00
_cell.angle_gamma   90.00
#
_symmetry.space_group_name_H-M   'P 1'
#
loop_
_entity.id
_entity.type
_entity.pdbx_description
1 polymer ?
#
loop_
_entity_poly.entity_id
_entity_poly.type
_entity_poly.pdbx_seq_one_letter_code
_entity_poly.pdbx_strand_id
1 'polypeptide(L)'
;MDKKQQQHDKDQVENTQMLSGQKEELAKQKLELIEGQKEVERQLQFVKLREQAAIKKEEDNHARSLELETRHQQQEVRQLEIEQGLPALRDKIFAERDQQLADSKLQLKQQLQDVANQQQQLEAERERLDRVQEIVDGDFAEQRANLQRELQQKRSEARAELDKEIQEQREKCFKVLETEIQQRRDDLEKSKQEFDKKQAKLITDQNDVKLDRVKVDALQDSLEQKIAERIQTRLQEFEQNEKQFESDKQRLLDRIKQQEELYSAYDELKKLLGDRSAEEVLHDLTTKNEELKVLREELQRLSQEPEQYYDNHRAEVAKLEQANQKLQDEKRELQRNLDTQEQLEYDQERLQTKFNSLEVRYEAVIADNNKLKETLDRVSPSYKDPADIKARLRNIKRPHIEKFVPRRQEKSINELDWLETIRSKIDDYGLHFSNRILCAFHTALKIAEWSPLTVLAGVSGTGKSELPKLYSRFGGINFINVPVQPNWDSQESMLGYFNSISNSYEAQPMLNFLVQSREKLITDSENSEDNYNGLEDTVSLVLLDEMNLAHVELYFADFLSKLEQRRAAKNNDLPYIDINLGSNIDPYKLSLGRNLLFAGTMNQDETTKSLSDKVIDRGTSIYFPRPTSLHRREKLRALPEQANLLPMSIWWGWINKQSSLSDEIVKPYKQLIENINNCLGADGKALGHRVWQSIEYYMVNHPLVIGLDAQQYPDEYKEALKFAFEDQLVQKVMPKLRGIETRGYAKQHCLDPIREILVKEKLDILDDFDKAMRIGHGQFNWVSADYLNNEQSNERYQELFKLATPTVSSDQKTNVQQESVQGV
;
A
#
# COMPACT_ATOMS: atom_id res chain seq x y z
N MET A 1 12.48 62.96 183.33
CA MET A 1 12.15 64.40 183.48
C MET A 1 10.68 64.60 183.21
N ASP A 2 9.87 65.36 183.94
CA ASP A 2 9.81 65.70 185.36
C ASP A 2 8.37 66.25 185.53
N LYS A 3 7.62 65.69 186.49
CA LYS A 3 6.45 66.22 187.24
C LYS A 3 5.21 66.86 186.54
N LYS A 4 4.04 66.32 186.94
CA LYS A 4 2.70 66.96 187.16
C LYS A 4 1.94 67.42 185.90
N GLN A 5 0.62 67.22 185.70
CA GLN A 5 -0.57 66.98 186.54
C GLN A 5 -1.58 66.15 185.68
N GLN A 6 -2.15 65.01 186.11
CA GLN A 6 -3.34 64.81 186.96
C GLN A 6 -4.57 65.67 186.53
N GLN A 7 -5.82 65.22 186.43
CA GLN A 7 -6.53 63.94 186.61
C GLN A 7 -8.04 64.26 186.45
N HIS A 8 -8.82 63.42 185.75
CA HIS A 8 -10.28 63.17 185.90
C HIS A 8 -10.78 62.59 184.55
N ASP A 9 -11.15 61.32 184.37
CA ASP A 9 -11.69 60.25 185.21
C ASP A 9 -13.14 60.44 185.69
N LYS A 10 -13.99 59.56 185.13
CA LYS A 10 -15.30 59.02 185.57
C LYS A 10 -16.59 59.80 185.25
N ASP A 11 -17.33 59.27 184.27
CA ASP A 11 -18.69 58.72 184.43
C ASP A 11 -19.06 57.96 183.13
N GLN A 12 -19.08 56.61 183.14
CA GLN A 12 -20.25 55.77 183.41
C GLN A 12 -21.35 55.88 182.32
N VAL A 13 -21.55 54.96 181.37
CA VAL A 13 -21.81 53.49 181.37
C VAL A 13 -23.24 53.09 180.94
N GLU A 14 -24.22 53.99 180.74
CA GLU A 14 -25.62 53.53 180.50
C GLU A 14 -26.31 53.80 179.14
N ASN A 15 -25.73 54.47 178.14
CA ASN A 15 -26.39 54.60 176.82
C ASN A 15 -25.84 53.65 175.73
N THR A 16 -25.25 52.56 176.20
CA THR A 16 -24.97 51.32 175.48
C THR A 16 -26.26 50.49 175.44
N GLN A 17 -27.05 50.54 174.35
CA GLN A 17 -27.88 49.43 173.80
C GLN A 17 -29.01 49.87 172.82
N MET A 18 -29.44 51.13 172.80
CA MET A 18 -30.57 51.56 171.94
C MET A 18 -30.17 52.25 170.62
N LEU A 19 -28.95 52.79 170.53
CA LEU A 19 -28.50 53.54 169.34
C LEU A 19 -27.78 52.70 168.27
N SER A 20 -27.54 51.41 168.54
CA SER A 20 -26.95 50.47 167.57
C SER A 20 -27.97 49.91 166.58
N GLY A 21 -29.24 49.74 166.97
CA GLY A 21 -30.29 49.22 166.08
C GLY A 21 -30.80 50.23 165.04
N GLN A 22 -30.87 51.52 165.39
CA GLN A 22 -31.36 52.56 164.47
C GLN A 22 -30.35 52.98 163.40
N LYS A 23 -29.05 52.66 163.59
CA LYS A 23 -27.99 53.00 162.62
C LYS A 23 -27.87 51.98 161.48
N GLU A 24 -28.21 50.71 161.71
CA GLU A 24 -28.11 49.68 160.66
C GLU A 24 -29.26 49.75 159.64
N GLU A 25 -30.46 50.12 160.08
CA GLU A 25 -31.63 50.24 159.20
C GLU A 25 -31.53 51.47 158.26
N LEU A 26 -30.95 52.57 158.77
CA LEU A 26 -30.71 53.81 158.02
C LEU A 26 -29.54 53.68 157.01
N ALA A 27 -28.64 52.71 157.21
CA ALA A 27 -27.56 52.41 156.27
C ALA A 27 -28.05 51.60 155.06
N LYS A 28 -29.04 50.69 155.24
CA LYS A 28 -29.63 49.92 154.13
C LYS A 28 -30.44 50.77 153.16
N GLN A 29 -31.26 51.69 153.67
CA GLN A 29 -32.05 52.60 152.81
C GLN A 29 -31.19 53.57 152.00
N LYS A 30 -30.01 53.96 152.51
CA LYS A 30 -29.06 54.79 151.75
C LYS A 30 -28.37 54.04 150.61
N LEU A 31 -28.15 52.73 150.73
CA LEU A 31 -27.52 51.92 149.68
C LEU A 31 -28.46 51.68 148.49
N GLU A 32 -29.74 51.40 148.74
CA GLU A 32 -30.74 51.22 147.67
C GLU A 32 -30.96 52.50 146.84
N LEU A 33 -30.93 53.67 147.47
CA LEU A 33 -31.03 54.97 146.78
C LEU A 33 -29.82 55.27 145.87
N ILE A 34 -28.63 54.84 146.27
CA ILE A 34 -27.40 55.05 145.49
C ILE A 34 -27.33 54.07 144.30
N GLU A 35 -27.82 52.84 144.46
CA GLU A 35 -27.92 51.88 143.35
C GLU A 35 -28.97 52.31 142.31
N GLY A 36 -30.12 52.83 142.75
CA GLY A 36 -31.14 53.38 141.84
C GLY A 36 -30.64 54.58 141.02
N GLN A 37 -29.82 55.47 141.60
CA GLN A 37 -29.23 56.60 140.86
C GLN A 37 -28.22 56.16 139.79
N LYS A 38 -27.41 55.14 140.08
CA LYS A 38 -26.42 54.63 139.11
C LYS A 38 -27.06 53.90 137.92
N GLU A 39 -28.20 53.24 138.13
CA GLU A 39 -28.92 52.54 137.06
C GLU A 39 -29.55 53.54 136.07
N VAL A 40 -30.12 54.65 136.57
CA VAL A 40 -30.69 55.72 135.74
C VAL A 40 -29.60 56.43 134.92
N GLU A 41 -28.44 56.72 135.50
CA GLU A 41 -27.32 57.33 134.77
C GLU A 41 -26.79 56.44 133.63
N ARG A 42 -26.75 55.12 133.82
CA ARG A 42 -26.38 54.18 132.75
C ARG A 42 -27.37 54.17 131.61
N GLN A 43 -28.67 54.16 131.90
CA GLN A 43 -29.70 54.19 130.86
C GLN A 43 -29.64 55.49 130.04
N LEU A 44 -29.36 56.62 130.70
CA LEU A 44 -29.27 57.93 130.07
C LEU A 44 -28.03 58.05 129.16
N GLN A 45 -26.91 57.41 129.51
CA GLN A 45 -25.74 57.31 128.63
C GLN A 45 -25.99 56.41 127.41
N PHE A 46 -26.74 55.31 127.59
CA PHE A 46 -27.04 54.39 126.50
C PHE A 46 -27.96 55.01 125.43
N VAL A 47 -28.93 55.84 125.85
CA VAL A 47 -29.81 56.57 124.94
C VAL A 47 -29.03 57.61 124.12
N LYS A 48 -28.13 58.38 124.76
CA LYS A 48 -27.28 59.38 124.06
C LYS A 48 -26.38 58.76 123.00
N LEU A 49 -25.78 57.59 123.28
CA LEU A 49 -24.96 56.87 122.30
C LEU A 49 -25.79 56.37 121.11
N ARG A 50 -27.05 55.98 121.34
CA ARG A 50 -27.95 55.50 120.30
C ARG A 50 -28.45 56.62 119.39
N GLU A 51 -28.72 57.81 119.94
CA GLU A 51 -29.05 59.01 119.16
C GLU A 51 -27.88 59.45 118.27
N GLN A 52 -26.65 59.48 118.81
CA GLN A 52 -25.47 59.83 118.01
C GLN A 52 -25.19 58.83 116.87
N ALA A 53 -25.47 57.55 117.09
CA ALA A 53 -25.34 56.52 116.05
C ALA A 53 -26.43 56.61 114.96
N ALA A 54 -27.64 57.09 115.31
CA ALA A 54 -28.71 57.31 114.35
C ALA A 54 -28.42 58.50 113.44
N ILE A 55 -27.94 59.61 114.01
CA ILE A 55 -27.60 60.84 113.26
C ILE A 55 -26.49 60.56 112.23
N LYS A 56 -25.42 59.86 112.63
CA LYS A 56 -24.35 59.47 111.68
C LYS A 56 -24.85 58.60 110.52
N LYS A 57 -25.80 57.70 110.77
CA LYS A 57 -26.38 56.86 109.71
C LYS A 57 -27.25 57.65 108.74
N GLU A 58 -27.95 58.69 109.21
CA GLU A 58 -28.71 59.57 108.33
C GLU A 58 -27.80 60.44 107.47
N GLU A 59 -26.71 60.97 108.03
CA GLU A 59 -25.69 61.72 107.29
C GLU A 59 -25.03 60.86 106.18
N ASP A 60 -24.63 59.61 106.50
CA ASP A 60 -24.02 58.69 105.54
C ASP A 60 -24.99 58.29 104.41
N ASN A 61 -26.28 58.10 104.72
CA ASN A 61 -27.29 57.79 103.71
C ASN A 61 -27.60 58.99 102.82
N HIS A 62 -27.60 60.21 103.38
CA HIS A 62 -27.80 61.42 102.60
C HIS A 62 -26.63 61.69 101.65
N ALA A 63 -25.38 61.46 102.11
CA ALA A 63 -24.19 61.56 101.25
C ALA A 63 -24.23 60.54 100.09
N ARG A 64 -24.62 59.29 100.35
CA ARG A 64 -24.79 58.26 99.30
C ARG A 64 -25.89 58.58 98.30
N SER A 65 -26.99 59.19 98.76
CA SER A 65 -28.07 59.66 97.89
C SER A 65 -27.57 60.70 96.89
N LEU A 66 -26.77 61.67 97.37
CA LEU A 66 -26.22 62.74 96.55
C LEU A 66 -25.20 62.23 95.51
N GLU A 67 -24.36 61.26 95.89
CA GLU A 67 -23.44 60.59 94.95
C GLU A 67 -24.17 59.80 93.87
N LEU A 68 -25.30 59.15 94.19
CA LEU A 68 -26.08 58.41 93.21
C LEU A 68 -26.80 59.34 92.23
N GLU A 69 -27.35 60.47 92.70
CA GLU A 69 -27.99 61.47 91.82
C GLU A 69 -26.98 62.12 90.87
N THR A 70 -25.80 62.51 91.36
CA THR A 70 -24.76 63.10 90.51
C THR A 70 -24.25 62.11 89.46
N ARG A 71 -24.15 60.83 89.80
CA ARG A 71 -23.78 59.77 88.85
C ARG A 71 -24.86 59.51 87.81
N HIS A 72 -26.13 59.58 88.19
CA HIS A 72 -27.26 59.45 87.26
C HIS A 72 -27.30 60.60 86.25
N GLN A 73 -27.12 61.85 86.72
CA GLN A 73 -27.05 63.02 85.85
C GLN A 73 -25.87 62.94 84.86
N GLN A 74 -24.70 62.46 85.28
CA GLN A 74 -23.56 62.27 84.38
C GLN A 74 -23.81 61.17 83.33
N GLN A 75 -24.58 60.13 83.65
CA GLN A 75 -24.94 59.09 82.69
C GLN A 75 -25.94 59.59 81.65
N GLU A 76 -26.95 60.36 82.06
CA GLU A 76 -27.92 60.96 81.14
C GLU A 76 -27.26 61.92 80.14
N VAL A 77 -26.32 62.76 80.61
CA VAL A 77 -25.57 63.67 79.71
C VAL A 77 -24.75 62.89 78.69
N ARG A 78 -24.05 61.84 79.10
CA ARG A 78 -23.30 60.98 78.16
C ARG A 78 -24.19 60.25 77.17
N GLN A 79 -25.38 59.85 77.60
CA GLN A 79 -26.33 59.15 76.73
C GLN A 79 -26.90 60.10 75.66
N LEU A 80 -27.17 61.35 76.02
CA LEU A 80 -27.57 62.41 75.09
C LEU A 80 -26.44 62.78 74.10
N GLU A 81 -25.18 62.82 74.55
CA GLU A 81 -24.03 63.08 73.66
C GLU A 81 -23.82 61.97 72.62
N ILE A 82 -24.04 60.71 73.01
CA ILE A 82 -23.92 59.55 72.11
C ILE A 82 -25.07 59.54 71.09
N GLU A 83 -26.30 59.81 71.51
CA GLU A 83 -27.47 59.86 70.62
C GLU A 83 -27.40 61.01 69.61
N GLN A 84 -26.80 62.15 69.96
CA GLN A 84 -26.65 63.29 69.05
C GLN A 84 -25.39 63.21 68.15
N GLY A 85 -24.32 62.54 68.59
CA GLY A 85 -23.06 62.45 67.84
C GLY A 85 -23.04 61.44 66.70
N LEU A 86 -23.76 60.32 66.84
CA LEU A 86 -23.75 59.22 65.86
C LEU A 86 -24.45 59.53 64.52
N PRO A 87 -25.60 60.23 64.47
CA PRO A 87 -26.26 60.59 63.21
C PRO A 87 -25.44 61.57 62.37
N ALA A 88 -24.82 62.58 63.00
CA ALA A 88 -24.05 63.60 62.29
C ALA A 88 -22.75 63.08 61.66
N LEU A 89 -22.10 62.09 62.29
CA LEU A 89 -20.91 61.44 61.73
C LEU A 89 -21.27 60.50 60.57
N ARG A 90 -22.41 59.80 60.68
CA ARG A 90 -22.94 58.95 59.62
C ARG A 90 -23.23 59.78 58.37
N ASP A 91 -23.96 60.88 58.50
CA ASP A 91 -24.35 61.71 57.35
C ASP A 91 -23.15 62.34 56.65
N LYS A 92 -22.11 62.74 57.38
CA LYS A 92 -20.84 63.20 56.79
C LYS A 92 -20.13 62.12 55.98
N ILE A 93 -20.03 60.90 56.51
CA ILE A 93 -19.36 59.78 55.82
C ILE A 93 -20.14 59.37 54.56
N PHE A 94 -21.48 59.39 54.61
CA PHE A 94 -22.30 59.09 53.43
C PHE A 94 -22.19 60.19 52.36
N ALA A 95 -22.19 61.47 52.76
CA ALA A 95 -22.00 62.58 51.82
C ALA A 95 -20.62 62.57 51.14
N GLU A 96 -19.55 62.25 51.88
CA GLU A 96 -18.20 62.09 51.31
C GLU A 96 -18.13 60.92 50.32
N ARG A 97 -18.78 59.78 50.63
CA ARG A 97 -18.86 58.63 49.72
C ARG A 97 -19.66 58.91 48.47
N ASP A 98 -20.76 59.65 48.57
CA ASP A 98 -21.58 60.00 47.41
C ASP A 98 -20.85 60.97 46.47
N GLN A 99 -20.07 61.90 47.02
CA GLN A 99 -19.17 62.75 46.21
C GLN A 99 -18.08 61.92 45.51
N GLN A 100 -17.41 61.01 46.21
CA GLN A 100 -16.39 60.14 45.60
C GLN A 100 -16.97 59.24 44.49
N LEU A 101 -18.19 58.74 44.67
CA LEU A 101 -18.90 57.96 43.64
C LEU A 101 -19.30 58.81 42.44
N ALA A 102 -19.71 60.06 42.65
CA ALA A 102 -20.03 60.99 41.56
C ALA A 102 -18.78 61.34 40.73
N ASP A 103 -17.67 61.64 41.39
CA ASP A 103 -16.40 61.97 40.74
C ASP A 103 -15.85 60.76 39.95
N SER A 104 -15.93 59.56 40.54
CA SER A 104 -15.50 58.32 39.88
C SER A 104 -16.36 58.02 38.65
N LYS A 105 -17.69 58.24 38.72
CA LYS A 105 -18.58 58.10 37.55
C LYS A 105 -18.25 59.10 36.45
N LEU A 106 -17.87 60.33 36.82
CA LEU A 106 -17.54 61.37 35.87
C LEU A 106 -16.21 61.10 35.16
N GLN A 107 -15.19 60.63 35.90
CA GLN A 107 -13.93 60.14 35.32
C GLN A 107 -14.15 58.94 34.38
N LEU A 108 -14.96 57.95 34.80
CA LEU A 108 -15.24 56.78 33.97
C LEU A 108 -15.95 57.18 32.65
N LYS A 109 -16.84 58.17 32.71
CA LYS A 109 -17.54 58.69 31.53
C LYS A 109 -16.61 59.42 30.57
N GLN A 110 -15.64 60.16 31.08
CA GLN A 110 -14.59 60.80 30.27
C GLN A 110 -13.69 59.75 29.60
N GLN A 111 -13.24 58.74 30.35
CA GLN A 111 -12.44 57.65 29.79
C GLN A 111 -13.18 56.88 28.69
N LEU A 112 -14.49 56.63 28.86
CA LEU A 112 -15.31 55.99 27.83
C LEU A 112 -15.43 56.85 26.55
N GLN A 113 -15.51 58.18 26.68
CA GLN A 113 -15.50 59.07 25.52
C GLN A 113 -14.14 59.10 24.82
N ASP A 114 -13.05 59.11 25.55
CA ASP A 114 -11.70 59.09 24.97
C ASP A 114 -11.43 57.78 24.21
N VAL A 115 -11.84 56.64 24.78
CA VAL A 115 -11.75 55.33 24.11
C VAL A 115 -12.60 55.28 22.85
N ALA A 116 -13.83 55.83 22.88
CA ALA A 116 -14.69 55.89 21.70
C ALA A 116 -14.09 56.76 20.58
N ASN A 117 -13.46 57.88 20.93
CA ASN A 117 -12.78 58.75 19.97
C ASN A 117 -11.55 58.06 19.36
N GLN A 118 -10.76 57.33 20.16
CA GLN A 118 -9.63 56.55 19.66
C GLN A 118 -10.06 55.42 18.72
N GLN A 119 -11.17 54.74 19.03
CA GLN A 119 -11.74 53.71 18.16
C GLN A 119 -12.16 54.29 16.80
N GLN A 120 -12.82 55.45 16.78
CA GLN A 120 -13.18 56.11 15.52
C GLN A 120 -11.97 56.56 14.70
N GLN A 121 -10.89 57.01 15.36
CA GLN A 121 -9.65 57.36 14.66
C GLN A 121 -8.97 56.12 14.05
N LEU A 122 -8.91 55.01 14.79
CA LEU A 122 -8.36 53.75 14.29
C LEU A 122 -9.17 53.16 13.14
N GLU A 123 -10.50 53.25 13.18
CA GLU A 123 -11.36 52.84 12.07
C GLU A 123 -11.13 53.70 10.82
N ALA A 124 -11.00 55.03 10.97
CA ALA A 124 -10.70 55.92 9.86
C ALA A 124 -9.30 55.67 9.25
N GLU A 125 -8.31 55.33 10.06
CA GLU A 125 -6.98 54.94 9.56
C GLU A 125 -6.99 53.58 8.85
N ARG A 126 -7.74 52.60 9.36
CA ARG A 126 -7.93 51.30 8.70
C ARG A 126 -8.58 51.47 7.33
N GLU A 127 -9.66 52.24 7.23
CA GLU A 127 -10.29 52.51 5.94
C GLU A 127 -9.37 53.22 4.95
N ARG A 128 -8.42 54.04 5.42
CA ARG A 128 -7.42 54.66 4.55
C ARG A 128 -6.38 53.65 4.07
N LEU A 129 -5.92 52.77 4.95
CA LEU A 129 -4.97 51.71 4.60
C LEU A 129 -5.58 50.71 3.62
N ASP A 130 -6.84 50.32 3.82
CA ASP A 130 -7.55 49.40 2.93
C ASP A 130 -7.67 49.99 1.51
N ARG A 131 -8.00 51.29 1.39
CA ARG A 131 -8.04 51.97 0.08
C ARG A 131 -6.68 52.04 -0.61
N VAL A 132 -5.61 52.27 0.16
CA VAL A 132 -4.24 52.28 -0.40
C VAL A 132 -3.85 50.88 -0.86
N GLN A 133 -4.22 49.86 -0.10
CA GLN A 133 -3.94 48.47 -0.44
C GLN A 133 -4.71 48.02 -1.69
N GLU A 134 -5.99 48.41 -1.84
CA GLU A 134 -6.77 48.15 -3.07
C GLU A 134 -6.15 48.79 -4.31
N ILE A 135 -5.62 50.02 -4.21
CA ILE A 135 -4.94 50.70 -5.33
C ILE A 135 -3.66 49.95 -5.71
N VAL A 136 -2.85 49.59 -4.72
CA VAL A 136 -1.59 48.88 -4.93
C VAL A 136 -1.84 47.49 -5.52
N ASP A 137 -2.85 46.76 -5.02
CA ASP A 137 -3.24 45.45 -5.55
C ASP A 137 -3.76 45.55 -6.98
N GLY A 138 -4.49 46.62 -7.31
CA GLY A 138 -4.93 46.95 -8.67
C GLY A 138 -3.75 47.18 -9.62
N ASP A 139 -2.79 48.03 -9.24
CA ASP A 139 -1.60 48.32 -10.04
C ASP A 139 -0.75 47.06 -10.27
N PHE A 140 -0.57 46.22 -9.25
CA PHE A 140 0.13 44.95 -9.39
C PHE A 140 -0.65 43.93 -10.23
N ALA A 141 -1.98 43.96 -10.22
CA ALA A 141 -2.79 43.11 -11.10
C ALA A 141 -2.66 43.53 -12.57
N GLU A 142 -2.66 44.83 -12.87
CA GLU A 142 -2.43 45.33 -14.22
C GLU A 142 -1.02 45.01 -14.75
N GLN A 143 0.02 45.18 -13.92
CA GLN A 143 1.39 44.82 -14.28
C GLN A 143 1.52 43.32 -14.56
N ARG A 144 0.93 42.47 -13.72
CA ARG A 144 0.92 41.01 -13.92
C ARG A 144 0.19 40.63 -15.21
N ALA A 145 -0.95 41.26 -15.50
CA ALA A 145 -1.70 41.02 -16.72
C ALA A 145 -0.90 41.41 -17.98
N ASN A 146 -0.19 42.54 -17.94
CA ASN A 146 0.65 42.98 -19.05
C ASN A 146 1.87 42.06 -19.27
N LEU A 147 2.58 41.70 -18.21
CA LEU A 147 3.68 40.73 -18.28
C LEU A 147 3.21 39.37 -18.81
N GLN A 148 2.03 38.90 -18.38
CA GLN A 148 1.47 37.64 -18.83
C GLN A 148 1.11 37.68 -20.33
N ARG A 149 0.59 38.81 -20.83
CA ARG A 149 0.34 39.00 -22.27
C ARG A 149 1.65 39.01 -23.07
N GLU A 150 2.67 39.72 -22.62
CA GLU A 150 3.99 39.72 -23.31
C GLU A 150 4.62 38.33 -23.33
N LEU A 151 4.54 37.60 -22.22
CA LEU A 151 5.09 36.25 -22.12
C LEU A 151 4.30 35.26 -22.98
N GLN A 152 2.98 35.41 -23.06
CA GLN A 152 2.13 34.62 -23.96
C GLN A 152 2.44 34.93 -25.42
N GLN A 153 2.68 36.19 -25.76
CA GLN A 153 3.07 36.60 -27.11
C GLN A 153 4.43 36.00 -27.50
N LYS A 154 5.47 36.14 -26.67
CA LYS A 154 6.79 35.53 -26.92
C LYS A 154 6.72 34.00 -27.01
N ARG A 155 5.88 33.35 -26.19
CA ARG A 155 5.65 31.90 -26.29
C ARG A 155 4.96 31.51 -27.59
N SER A 156 4.01 32.32 -28.08
CA SER A 156 3.34 32.05 -29.35
C SER A 156 4.27 32.23 -30.54
N GLU A 157 5.14 33.24 -30.51
CA GLU A 157 6.16 33.49 -31.53
C GLU A 157 7.19 32.35 -31.56
N ALA A 158 7.73 31.96 -30.39
CA ALA A 158 8.67 30.83 -30.30
C ALA A 158 8.06 29.48 -30.72
N ARG A 159 6.76 29.25 -30.42
CA ARG A 159 6.04 28.06 -30.89
C ARG A 159 5.87 28.07 -32.39
N ALA A 160 5.51 29.21 -32.99
CA ALA A 160 5.37 29.34 -34.43
C ALA A 160 6.69 29.11 -35.17
N GLU A 161 7.82 29.59 -34.63
CA GLU A 161 9.15 29.30 -35.17
C GLU A 161 9.52 27.82 -35.08
N LEU A 162 9.26 27.19 -33.92
CA LEU A 162 9.51 25.77 -33.73
C LEU A 162 8.64 24.89 -34.64
N ASP A 163 7.36 25.23 -34.77
CA ASP A 163 6.42 24.51 -35.64
C ASP A 163 6.84 24.61 -37.11
N LYS A 164 7.37 25.77 -37.53
CA LYS A 164 7.93 25.96 -38.86
C LYS A 164 9.19 25.10 -39.08
N GLU A 165 10.10 25.06 -38.11
CA GLU A 165 11.30 24.22 -38.18
C GLU A 165 10.95 22.72 -38.20
N ILE A 166 9.98 22.30 -37.40
CA ILE A 166 9.45 20.92 -37.39
C ILE A 166 8.80 20.59 -38.74
N GLN A 167 8.02 21.50 -39.33
CA GLN A 167 7.44 21.29 -40.67
C GLN A 167 8.53 21.14 -41.73
N GLU A 168 9.56 21.99 -41.74
CA GLU A 168 10.67 21.89 -42.68
C GLU A 168 11.45 20.57 -42.54
N GLN A 169 11.67 20.11 -41.30
CA GLN A 169 12.30 18.81 -41.04
C GLN A 169 11.41 17.64 -41.47
N ARG A 170 10.10 17.73 -41.22
CA ARG A 170 9.12 16.72 -41.66
C ARG A 170 9.06 16.63 -43.18
N GLU A 171 9.04 17.76 -43.90
CA GLU A 171 9.06 17.75 -45.37
C GLU A 171 10.34 17.15 -45.94
N LYS A 172 11.50 17.43 -45.32
CA LYS A 172 12.78 16.79 -45.70
C LYS A 172 12.73 15.28 -45.48
N CYS A 173 12.27 14.84 -44.30
CA CYS A 173 12.14 13.41 -43.99
C CYS A 173 11.13 12.72 -44.91
N PHE A 174 10.00 13.37 -45.20
CA PHE A 174 8.97 12.84 -46.09
C PHE A 174 9.51 12.66 -47.51
N LYS A 175 10.26 13.63 -48.04
CA LYS A 175 10.92 13.51 -49.35
C LYS A 175 11.91 12.34 -49.40
N VAL A 176 12.68 12.10 -48.33
CA VAL A 176 13.61 10.96 -48.25
C VAL A 176 12.84 9.63 -48.16
N LEU A 177 11.77 9.57 -47.38
CA LEU A 177 10.90 8.39 -47.30
C LEU A 177 10.19 8.11 -48.63
N GLU A 178 9.77 9.14 -49.34
CA GLU A 178 9.11 9.03 -50.63
C GLU A 178 10.06 8.49 -51.70
N THR A 179 11.33 8.94 -51.71
CA THR A 179 12.34 8.36 -52.61
C THR A 179 12.69 6.92 -52.24
N GLU A 180 12.77 6.58 -50.94
CA GLU A 180 13.02 5.20 -50.50
C GLU A 180 11.85 4.26 -50.84
N ILE A 181 10.60 4.70 -50.66
CA ILE A 181 9.40 3.95 -51.05
C ILE A 181 9.37 3.76 -52.56
N GLN A 182 9.74 4.77 -53.35
CA GLN A 182 9.79 4.67 -54.79
C GLN A 182 10.86 3.66 -55.24
N GLN A 183 12.06 3.69 -54.65
CA GLN A 183 13.10 2.69 -54.92
C GLN A 183 12.65 1.27 -54.57
N ARG A 184 12.01 1.07 -53.40
CA ARG A 184 11.48 -0.24 -53.01
C ARG A 184 10.37 -0.72 -53.94
N ARG A 185 9.52 0.18 -54.44
CA ARG A 185 8.50 -0.15 -55.45
C ARG A 185 9.14 -0.59 -56.76
N ASP A 186 10.14 0.15 -57.24
CA ASP A 186 10.84 -0.18 -58.47
C ASP A 186 11.58 -1.54 -58.37
N ASP A 187 12.18 -1.84 -57.21
CA ASP A 187 12.87 -3.11 -56.95
C ASP A 187 11.89 -4.29 -56.81
N LEU A 188 10.73 -4.07 -56.19
CA LEU A 188 9.65 -5.05 -56.14
C LEU A 188 9.08 -5.31 -57.54
N GLU A 189 8.93 -4.27 -58.37
CA GLU A 189 8.42 -4.41 -59.73
C GLU A 189 9.41 -5.18 -60.62
N LYS A 190 10.72 -4.92 -60.50
CA LYS A 190 11.76 -5.74 -61.15
C LYS A 190 11.71 -7.20 -60.70
N SER A 191 11.60 -7.43 -59.39
CA SER A 191 11.51 -8.78 -58.82
C SER A 191 10.26 -9.52 -59.30
N LYS A 192 9.13 -8.82 -59.41
CA LYS A 192 7.88 -9.36 -59.95
C LYS A 192 8.02 -9.69 -61.44
N GLN A 193 8.63 -8.82 -62.24
CA GLN A 193 8.90 -9.11 -63.66
C GLN A 193 9.85 -10.30 -63.84
N GLU A 194 10.86 -10.47 -62.98
CA GLU A 194 11.71 -11.65 -62.98
C GLU A 194 10.96 -12.92 -62.59
N PHE A 195 10.07 -12.83 -61.59
CA PHE A 195 9.21 -13.94 -61.18
C PHE A 195 8.24 -14.33 -62.29
N ASP A 196 7.58 -13.36 -62.93
CA ASP A 196 6.67 -13.59 -64.06
C ASP A 196 7.41 -14.23 -65.25
N LYS A 197 8.66 -13.82 -65.52
CA LYS A 197 9.53 -14.47 -66.53
C LYS A 197 9.86 -15.92 -66.15
N LYS A 198 10.15 -16.19 -64.87
CA LYS A 198 10.39 -17.57 -64.38
C LYS A 198 9.13 -18.42 -64.44
N GLN A 199 7.97 -17.84 -64.11
CA GLN A 199 6.68 -18.51 -64.18
C GLN A 199 6.29 -18.81 -65.63
N ALA A 200 6.51 -17.87 -66.55
CA ALA A 200 6.30 -18.09 -67.98
C ALA A 200 7.19 -19.22 -68.52
N LYS A 201 8.48 -19.26 -68.12
CA LYS A 201 9.39 -20.37 -68.47
C LYS A 201 8.91 -21.71 -67.91
N LEU A 202 8.45 -21.74 -66.65
CA LEU A 202 7.94 -22.95 -66.03
C LEU A 202 6.67 -23.45 -66.73
N ILE A 203 5.80 -22.54 -67.17
CA ILE A 203 4.59 -22.88 -67.95
C ILE A 203 4.96 -23.43 -69.32
N THR A 204 5.96 -22.86 -70.01
CA THR A 204 6.45 -23.42 -71.28
C THR A 204 7.05 -24.81 -71.06
N ASP A 205 7.89 -25.01 -70.05
CA ASP A 205 8.48 -26.31 -69.74
C ASP A 205 7.40 -27.35 -69.37
N GLN A 206 6.38 -26.96 -68.61
CA GLN A 206 5.24 -27.83 -68.29
C GLN A 206 4.42 -28.19 -69.52
N ASN A 207 4.24 -27.25 -70.45
CA ASN A 207 3.53 -27.49 -71.69
C ASN A 207 4.34 -28.41 -72.61
N ASP A 208 5.66 -28.24 -72.69
CA ASP A 208 6.54 -29.12 -73.47
C ASP A 208 6.52 -30.56 -72.93
N VAL A 209 6.59 -30.74 -71.60
CA VAL A 209 6.44 -32.06 -70.97
C VAL A 209 5.07 -32.69 -71.23
N LYS A 210 3.99 -31.89 -71.22
CA LYS A 210 2.65 -32.38 -71.61
C LYS A 210 2.60 -32.78 -73.08
N LEU A 211 3.20 -31.98 -73.96
CA LEU A 211 3.24 -32.25 -75.40
C LEU A 211 4.03 -33.52 -75.70
N ASP A 212 5.14 -33.75 -75.00
CA ASP A 212 5.92 -34.97 -75.13
C ASP A 212 5.20 -36.20 -74.56
N ARG A 213 4.45 -36.07 -73.45
CA ARG A 213 3.55 -37.15 -72.98
C ARG A 213 2.49 -37.50 -74.02
N VAL A 214 1.81 -36.50 -74.58
CA VAL A 214 0.80 -36.71 -75.62
C VAL A 214 1.40 -37.36 -76.87
N LYS A 215 2.64 -36.99 -77.26
CA LYS A 215 3.34 -37.67 -78.36
C LYS A 215 3.66 -39.13 -78.04
N VAL A 216 4.09 -39.43 -76.81
CA VAL A 216 4.38 -40.81 -76.38
C VAL A 216 3.09 -41.64 -76.37
N ASP A 217 2.01 -41.13 -75.80
CA ASP A 217 0.70 -41.79 -75.77
C ASP A 217 0.18 -42.02 -77.20
N ALA A 218 0.26 -41.01 -78.08
CA ALA A 218 -0.14 -41.15 -79.48
C ALA A 218 0.72 -42.17 -80.26
N LEU A 219 2.02 -42.27 -79.97
CA LEU A 219 2.89 -43.29 -80.55
C LEU A 219 2.49 -44.69 -80.06
N GLN A 220 2.17 -44.81 -78.77
CA GLN A 220 1.72 -46.06 -78.16
C GLN A 220 0.37 -46.51 -78.75
N ASP A 221 -0.60 -45.60 -78.86
CA ASP A 221 -1.89 -45.86 -79.52
C ASP A 221 -1.70 -46.24 -81.00
N SER A 222 -0.79 -45.59 -81.72
CA SER A 222 -0.50 -45.93 -83.13
C SER A 222 0.13 -47.31 -83.28
N LEU A 223 0.93 -47.75 -82.30
CA LEU A 223 1.52 -49.08 -82.28
C LEU A 223 0.46 -50.13 -81.95
N GLU A 224 -0.43 -49.86 -80.99
CA GLU A 224 -1.55 -50.73 -80.67
C GLU A 224 -2.53 -50.86 -81.84
N GLN A 225 -2.85 -49.77 -82.53
CA GLN A 225 -3.66 -49.81 -83.76
C GLN A 225 -2.99 -50.63 -84.86
N LYS A 226 -1.70 -50.43 -85.12
CA LYS A 226 -0.96 -51.25 -86.10
C LYS A 226 -0.92 -52.72 -85.73
N ILE A 227 -0.81 -53.05 -84.45
CA ILE A 227 -0.87 -54.44 -83.96
C ILE A 227 -2.28 -55.00 -84.19
N ALA A 228 -3.33 -54.24 -83.84
CA ALA A 228 -4.72 -54.65 -84.01
C ALA A 228 -5.09 -54.85 -85.48
N GLU A 229 -4.73 -53.93 -86.38
CA GLU A 229 -4.93 -54.07 -87.83
C GLU A 229 -4.21 -55.30 -88.38
N ARG A 230 -2.99 -55.58 -87.91
CA ARG A 230 -2.19 -56.73 -88.35
C ARG A 230 -2.75 -58.07 -87.85
N ILE A 231 -3.39 -58.07 -86.68
CA ILE A 231 -4.14 -59.23 -86.17
C ILE A 231 -5.43 -59.42 -86.97
N GLN A 232 -6.15 -58.33 -87.27
CA GLN A 232 -7.41 -58.39 -87.99
C GLN A 232 -7.22 -58.82 -89.44
N THR A 233 -6.18 -58.34 -90.13
CA THR A 233 -5.81 -58.80 -91.48
C THR A 233 -5.47 -60.29 -91.48
N ARG A 234 -4.69 -60.79 -90.51
CA ARG A 234 -4.43 -62.23 -90.36
C ARG A 234 -5.70 -63.05 -90.11
N LEU A 235 -6.61 -62.56 -89.27
CA LEU A 235 -7.89 -63.21 -89.02
C LEU A 235 -8.75 -63.26 -90.30
N GLN A 236 -8.81 -62.17 -91.07
CA GLN A 236 -9.51 -62.14 -92.35
C GLN A 236 -8.87 -63.08 -93.39
N GLU A 237 -7.55 -63.16 -93.45
CA GLU A 237 -6.86 -64.15 -94.30
C GLU A 237 -7.24 -65.59 -93.90
N PHE A 238 -7.29 -65.89 -92.60
CA PHE A 238 -7.71 -67.20 -92.12
C PHE A 238 -9.19 -67.49 -92.44
N GLU A 239 -10.10 -66.55 -92.20
CA GLU A 239 -11.53 -66.71 -92.53
C GLU A 239 -11.77 -66.86 -94.03
N GLN A 240 -11.02 -66.13 -94.87
CA GLN A 240 -11.10 -66.27 -96.34
C GLN A 240 -10.62 -67.64 -96.79
N ASN A 241 -9.54 -68.16 -96.21
CA ASN A 241 -9.07 -69.52 -96.49
C ASN A 241 -10.10 -70.57 -96.06
N GLU A 242 -10.71 -70.41 -94.88
CA GLU A 242 -11.77 -71.30 -94.39
C GLU A 242 -12.99 -71.30 -95.33
N LYS A 243 -13.44 -70.12 -95.75
CA LYS A 243 -14.53 -69.98 -96.75
C LYS A 243 -14.16 -70.58 -98.10
N GLN A 244 -12.92 -70.42 -98.56
CA GLN A 244 -12.44 -71.07 -99.78
C GLN A 244 -12.53 -72.59 -99.67
N PHE A 245 -12.04 -73.17 -98.58
CA PHE A 245 -12.14 -74.62 -98.34
C PHE A 245 -13.59 -75.10 -98.27
N GLU A 246 -14.48 -74.32 -97.67
CA GLU A 246 -15.90 -74.67 -97.58
C GLU A 246 -16.61 -74.57 -98.94
N SER A 247 -16.26 -73.58 -99.76
CA SER A 247 -16.75 -73.45 -101.14
C SER A 247 -16.24 -74.58 -102.04
N ASP A 248 -14.98 -75.00 -101.89
CA ASP A 248 -14.42 -76.14 -102.64
C ASP A 248 -15.09 -77.45 -102.23
N LYS A 249 -15.39 -77.62 -100.92
CA LYS A 249 -16.18 -78.75 -100.42
C LYS A 249 -17.58 -78.77 -101.03
N GLN A 250 -18.28 -77.62 -101.06
CA GLN A 250 -19.61 -77.53 -101.69
C GLN A 250 -19.55 -77.82 -103.19
N ARG A 251 -18.55 -77.27 -103.90
CA ARG A 251 -18.36 -77.53 -105.33
C ARG A 251 -18.12 -79.01 -105.64
N LEU A 252 -17.37 -79.72 -104.79
CA LEU A 252 -17.18 -81.16 -104.93
C LEU A 252 -18.48 -81.94 -104.68
N LEU A 253 -19.28 -81.54 -103.69
CA LEU A 253 -20.59 -82.15 -103.41
C LEU A 253 -21.58 -81.92 -104.56
N ASP A 254 -21.63 -80.72 -105.15
CA ASP A 254 -22.50 -80.41 -106.28
C ASP A 254 -22.06 -81.17 -107.54
N ARG A 255 -20.76 -81.38 -107.74
CA ARG A 255 -20.25 -82.19 -108.87
C ARG A 255 -20.65 -83.66 -108.75
N ILE A 256 -20.74 -84.19 -107.53
CA ILE A 256 -21.25 -85.54 -107.26
C ILE A 256 -22.75 -85.60 -107.58
N LYS A 257 -23.54 -84.62 -107.13
CA LYS A 257 -24.98 -84.54 -107.45
C LYS A 257 -25.25 -84.44 -108.95
N GLN A 258 -24.48 -83.62 -109.68
CA GLN A 258 -24.61 -83.51 -111.14
C GLN A 258 -24.29 -84.83 -111.87
N GLN A 259 -23.37 -85.64 -111.34
CA GLN A 259 -23.10 -86.97 -111.89
C GLN A 259 -24.26 -87.95 -111.64
N GLU A 260 -24.93 -87.86 -110.48
CA GLU A 260 -26.13 -88.66 -110.17
C GLU A 260 -27.34 -88.25 -111.04
N GLU A 261 -27.54 -86.95 -111.27
CA GLU A 261 -28.59 -86.42 -112.14
C GLU A 261 -28.38 -86.82 -113.61
N LEU A 262 -27.13 -86.78 -114.11
CA LEU A 262 -26.80 -87.22 -115.47
C LEU A 262 -27.01 -88.74 -115.67
N TYR A 263 -26.81 -89.56 -114.63
CA TYR A 263 -27.15 -90.99 -114.69
C TYR A 263 -28.67 -91.20 -114.76
N SER A 264 -29.46 -90.41 -114.01
CA SER A 264 -30.93 -90.49 -114.05
C SER A 264 -31.52 -90.03 -115.40
N ALA A 265 -30.95 -88.98 -116.00
CA ALA A 265 -31.36 -88.46 -117.30
C ALA A 265 -31.01 -89.42 -118.46
N TYR A 266 -29.92 -90.19 -118.35
CA TYR A 266 -29.55 -91.22 -119.33
C TYR A 266 -30.47 -92.45 -119.27
N ASP A 267 -30.93 -92.83 -118.08
CA ASP A 267 -31.89 -93.93 -117.88
C ASP A 267 -33.33 -93.54 -118.28
N GLU A 268 -33.71 -92.26 -118.16
CA GLU A 268 -34.99 -91.73 -118.65
C GLU A 268 -35.01 -91.55 -120.18
N LEU A 269 -33.90 -91.11 -120.79
CA LEU A 269 -33.76 -90.99 -122.26
C LEU A 269 -33.76 -92.36 -122.97
N LYS A 270 -33.31 -93.43 -122.31
CA LYS A 270 -33.35 -94.80 -122.85
C LYS A 270 -34.74 -95.44 -122.76
N LYS A 271 -35.64 -94.93 -121.91
CA LYS A 271 -37.04 -95.37 -121.77
C LYS A 271 -38.03 -94.57 -122.63
N LEU A 272 -37.73 -93.33 -122.98
CA LEU A 272 -38.60 -92.45 -123.75
C LEU A 272 -38.36 -92.50 -125.27
N LEU A 273 -37.34 -93.23 -125.73
CA LEU A 273 -37.08 -93.53 -127.14
C LEU A 273 -37.41 -95.00 -127.45
N GLY A 274 -38.72 -95.28 -127.43
CA GLY A 274 -39.34 -96.47 -128.04
C GLY A 274 -40.25 -96.03 -129.19
N ASP A 275 -39.73 -96.16 -130.41
CA ASP A 275 -40.38 -96.10 -131.73
C ASP A 275 -41.07 -94.79 -132.19
N ARG A 276 -40.31 -93.72 -132.43
CA ARG A 276 -40.68 -92.66 -133.41
C ARG A 276 -39.46 -92.15 -134.20
N SER A 277 -39.61 -91.97 -135.52
CA SER A 277 -38.56 -91.51 -136.43
C SER A 277 -38.70 -90.03 -136.86
N ALA A 278 -37.65 -89.27 -136.54
CA ALA A 278 -36.94 -88.18 -137.25
C ALA A 278 -37.60 -86.91 -137.84
N GLU A 279 -38.88 -86.82 -138.23
CA GLU A 279 -39.34 -85.63 -139.02
C GLU A 279 -40.45 -84.78 -138.36
N GLU A 280 -41.22 -85.32 -137.41
CA GLU A 280 -42.28 -84.54 -136.72
C GLU A 280 -41.76 -83.61 -135.61
N VAL A 281 -40.63 -83.96 -134.95
CA VAL A 281 -40.10 -83.20 -133.80
C VAL A 281 -39.53 -81.83 -134.20
N LEU A 282 -39.17 -81.65 -135.46
CA LEU A 282 -38.65 -80.37 -135.97
C LEU A 282 -39.76 -79.36 -136.33
N HIS A 283 -41.00 -79.79 -136.50
CA HIS A 283 -42.09 -78.89 -136.88
C HIS A 283 -42.80 -78.25 -135.67
N ASP A 284 -42.85 -78.93 -134.53
CA ASP A 284 -43.47 -78.38 -133.31
C ASP A 284 -42.58 -77.38 -132.54
N LEU A 285 -41.24 -77.47 -132.70
CA LEU A 285 -40.31 -76.55 -132.04
C LEU A 285 -40.18 -75.18 -132.73
N THR A 286 -40.53 -75.10 -134.01
CA THR A 286 -40.49 -73.84 -134.75
C THR A 286 -41.74 -73.00 -134.50
N THR A 287 -42.92 -73.63 -134.47
CA THR A 287 -44.20 -72.95 -134.23
C THR A 287 -44.29 -72.32 -132.84
N LYS A 288 -43.75 -72.99 -131.80
CA LYS A 288 -43.74 -72.47 -130.42
C LYS A 288 -42.78 -71.29 -130.19
N ASN A 289 -41.74 -71.15 -131.00
CA ASN A 289 -40.79 -70.04 -130.87
C ASN A 289 -41.27 -68.74 -131.51
N GLU A 290 -42.17 -68.82 -132.50
CA GLU A 290 -42.73 -67.64 -133.16
C GLU A 290 -43.84 -66.99 -132.32
N GLU A 291 -44.59 -67.75 -131.52
CA GLU A 291 -45.60 -67.22 -130.57
C GLU A 291 -44.98 -66.40 -129.41
N LEU A 292 -43.76 -66.72 -128.96
CA LEU A 292 -43.10 -66.02 -127.84
C LEU A 292 -42.48 -64.67 -128.22
N LYS A 293 -42.29 -64.40 -129.51
CA LYS A 293 -41.70 -63.13 -129.98
C LYS A 293 -42.75 -62.03 -130.06
N VAL A 294 -43.97 -62.37 -130.48
CA VAL A 294 -45.08 -61.41 -130.69
C VAL A 294 -45.64 -60.87 -129.36
N LEU A 295 -45.69 -61.68 -128.30
CA LEU A 295 -46.16 -61.25 -126.97
C LEU A 295 -45.18 -60.34 -126.20
N ARG A 296 -43.90 -60.26 -126.60
CA ARG A 296 -42.91 -59.37 -125.95
C ARG A 296 -42.86 -57.96 -126.55
N GLU A 297 -43.39 -57.77 -127.77
CA GLU A 297 -43.40 -56.45 -128.42
C GLU A 297 -44.69 -55.65 -128.14
N GLU A 298 -45.80 -56.28 -127.73
CA GLU A 298 -47.05 -55.59 -127.39
C GLU A 298 -47.10 -54.95 -125.97
N LEU A 299 -46.21 -55.34 -125.05
CA LEU A 299 -46.14 -54.76 -123.69
C LEU A 299 -45.41 -53.41 -123.63
N GLN A 300 -44.84 -52.94 -124.75
CA GLN A 300 -44.00 -51.74 -124.77
C GLN A 300 -44.70 -50.47 -125.30
N ARG A 301 -46.02 -50.49 -125.57
CA ARG A 301 -46.78 -49.29 -125.97
C ARG A 301 -48.23 -49.24 -125.46
N LEU A 302 -48.44 -48.58 -124.31
CA LEU A 302 -49.67 -47.91 -123.81
C LEU A 302 -49.34 -47.36 -122.39
N SER A 303 -49.58 -46.12 -121.91
CA SER A 303 -50.11 -44.84 -122.42
C SER A 303 -49.69 -43.69 -121.46
N GLN A 304 -49.70 -42.45 -121.98
CA GLN A 304 -49.41 -41.17 -121.30
C GLN A 304 -50.66 -40.54 -120.65
N GLU A 305 -51.00 -40.87 -119.40
CA GLU A 305 -52.03 -40.15 -118.61
C GLU A 305 -51.75 -39.92 -117.10
N PRO A 306 -50.73 -40.49 -116.40
CA PRO A 306 -50.53 -40.19 -114.97
C PRO A 306 -49.75 -38.91 -114.61
N GLU A 307 -48.95 -38.30 -115.49
CA GLU A 307 -47.97 -37.27 -115.07
C GLU A 307 -48.59 -35.89 -114.75
N GLN A 308 -49.64 -35.45 -115.46
CA GLN A 308 -50.20 -34.10 -115.29
C GLN A 308 -51.01 -33.91 -113.99
N TYR A 309 -51.53 -34.98 -113.39
CA TYR A 309 -52.29 -34.92 -112.13
C TYR A 309 -51.36 -34.73 -110.91
N TYR A 310 -50.17 -35.31 -110.93
CA TYR A 310 -49.22 -35.23 -109.81
C TYR A 310 -48.49 -33.89 -109.73
N ASP A 311 -48.25 -33.21 -110.87
CA ASP A 311 -47.51 -31.94 -110.88
C ASP A 311 -48.32 -30.77 -110.30
N ASN A 312 -49.63 -30.72 -110.54
CA ASN A 312 -50.48 -29.63 -110.04
C ASN A 312 -50.64 -29.68 -108.50
N HIS A 313 -50.81 -30.87 -107.91
CA HIS A 313 -50.92 -30.99 -106.45
C HIS A 313 -49.58 -30.79 -105.73
N ARG A 314 -48.44 -31.07 -106.38
CA ARG A 314 -47.12 -30.74 -105.83
C ARG A 314 -46.89 -29.24 -105.69
N ALA A 315 -47.35 -28.45 -106.67
CA ALA A 315 -47.16 -27.00 -106.66
C ALA A 315 -47.98 -26.30 -105.56
N GLU A 316 -49.15 -26.82 -105.21
CA GLU A 316 -50.00 -26.25 -104.16
C GLU A 316 -49.49 -26.56 -102.75
N VAL A 317 -49.00 -27.80 -102.53
CA VAL A 317 -48.33 -28.20 -101.28
C VAL A 317 -47.09 -27.35 -101.01
N ALA A 318 -46.26 -27.11 -102.03
CA ALA A 318 -45.04 -26.30 -101.86
C ALA A 318 -45.32 -24.85 -101.44
N LYS A 319 -46.42 -24.24 -101.90
CA LYS A 319 -46.80 -22.87 -101.52
C LYS A 319 -47.27 -22.79 -100.06
N LEU A 320 -48.05 -23.76 -99.61
CA LEU A 320 -48.53 -23.83 -98.22
C LEU A 320 -47.39 -24.16 -97.25
N GLU A 321 -46.44 -25.00 -97.65
CA GLU A 321 -45.23 -25.30 -96.87
C GLU A 321 -44.35 -24.05 -96.68
N GLN A 322 -44.15 -23.24 -97.73
CA GLN A 322 -43.40 -21.98 -97.60
C GLN A 322 -44.10 -20.97 -96.68
N ALA A 323 -45.43 -20.85 -96.75
CA ALA A 323 -46.16 -19.93 -95.88
C ALA A 323 -46.09 -20.36 -94.40
N ASN A 324 -46.20 -21.67 -94.13
CA ASN A 324 -46.06 -22.22 -92.78
C ASN A 324 -44.64 -22.05 -92.23
N GLN A 325 -43.61 -22.21 -93.07
CA GLN A 325 -42.22 -21.99 -92.64
C GLN A 325 -42.00 -20.54 -92.21
N LYS A 326 -42.47 -19.55 -92.98
CA LYS A 326 -42.33 -18.12 -92.63
C LYS A 326 -43.01 -17.79 -91.30
N LEU A 327 -44.24 -18.28 -91.07
CA LEU A 327 -44.95 -18.07 -89.81
C LEU A 327 -44.27 -18.78 -88.63
N GLN A 328 -43.66 -19.95 -88.87
CA GLN A 328 -42.89 -20.65 -87.83
C GLN A 328 -41.62 -19.90 -87.45
N ASP A 329 -40.94 -19.27 -88.42
CA ASP A 329 -39.74 -18.49 -88.17
C ASP A 329 -40.05 -17.19 -87.42
N GLU A 330 -41.11 -16.46 -87.80
CA GLU A 330 -41.58 -15.28 -87.05
C GLU A 330 -41.99 -15.63 -85.61
N LYS A 331 -42.68 -16.76 -85.41
CA LYS A 331 -43.02 -17.25 -84.07
C LYS A 331 -41.76 -17.58 -83.25
N ARG A 332 -40.74 -18.16 -83.87
CA ARG A 332 -39.47 -18.46 -83.20
C ARG A 332 -38.71 -17.19 -82.82
N GLU A 333 -38.72 -16.16 -83.66
CA GLU A 333 -38.10 -14.87 -83.33
C GLU A 333 -38.82 -14.17 -82.18
N LEU A 334 -40.16 -14.14 -82.20
CA LEU A 334 -40.94 -13.57 -81.09
C LEU A 334 -40.72 -14.34 -79.78
N GLN A 335 -40.62 -15.67 -79.82
CA GLN A 335 -40.29 -16.48 -78.63
C GLN A 335 -38.88 -16.15 -78.10
N ARG A 336 -37.87 -16.02 -78.96
CA ARG A 336 -36.52 -15.62 -78.53
C ARG A 336 -36.50 -14.23 -77.87
N ASN A 337 -37.30 -13.29 -78.38
CA ASN A 337 -37.40 -11.96 -77.80
C ASN A 337 -38.12 -11.99 -76.45
N LEU A 338 -39.14 -12.84 -76.29
CA LEU A 338 -39.79 -13.06 -75.00
C LEU A 338 -38.82 -13.67 -73.98
N ASP A 339 -38.09 -14.72 -74.39
CA ASP A 339 -37.11 -15.39 -73.53
C ASP A 339 -35.99 -14.43 -73.08
N THR A 340 -35.53 -13.52 -73.95
CA THR A 340 -34.52 -12.52 -73.57
C THR A 340 -35.08 -11.45 -72.63
N GLN A 341 -36.33 -11.04 -72.82
CA GLN A 341 -36.98 -10.11 -71.90
C GLN A 341 -37.18 -10.73 -70.51
N GLU A 342 -37.63 -11.99 -70.44
CA GLU A 342 -37.78 -12.72 -69.18
C GLU A 342 -36.43 -12.92 -68.46
N GLN A 343 -35.35 -13.18 -69.20
CA GLN A 343 -34.01 -13.26 -68.63
C GLN A 343 -33.53 -11.92 -68.05
N LEU A 344 -33.78 -10.82 -68.75
CA LEU A 344 -33.41 -9.49 -68.28
C LEU A 344 -34.20 -9.07 -67.03
N GLU A 345 -35.50 -9.36 -66.98
CA GLU A 345 -36.34 -9.11 -65.80
C GLU A 345 -35.84 -9.93 -64.59
N TYR A 346 -35.52 -11.20 -64.79
CA TYR A 346 -34.94 -12.05 -63.75
C TYR A 346 -33.58 -11.53 -63.23
N ASP A 347 -32.70 -11.11 -64.12
CA ASP A 347 -31.41 -10.54 -63.73
C ASP A 347 -31.58 -9.21 -62.98
N GLN A 348 -32.55 -8.38 -63.39
CA GLN A 348 -32.85 -7.13 -62.72
C GLN A 348 -33.34 -7.35 -61.28
N GLU A 349 -34.27 -8.28 -61.06
CA GLU A 349 -34.72 -8.68 -59.72
C GLU A 349 -33.57 -9.25 -58.86
N ARG A 350 -32.72 -10.08 -59.47
CA ARG A 350 -31.55 -10.66 -58.80
C ARG A 350 -30.54 -9.58 -58.38
N LEU A 351 -30.27 -8.60 -59.24
CA LEU A 351 -29.41 -7.47 -58.92
C LEU A 351 -30.01 -6.58 -57.84
N GLN A 352 -31.31 -6.30 -57.89
CA GLN A 352 -32.02 -5.54 -56.86
C GLN A 352 -31.92 -6.22 -55.49
N THR A 353 -32.13 -7.54 -55.45
CA THR A 353 -32.02 -8.32 -54.22
C THR A 353 -30.59 -8.30 -53.65
N LYS A 354 -29.58 -8.40 -54.53
CA LYS A 354 -28.17 -8.27 -54.12
C LYS A 354 -27.87 -6.87 -53.57
N PHE A 355 -28.34 -5.82 -54.24
CA PHE A 355 -28.15 -4.43 -53.79
C PHE A 355 -28.73 -4.22 -52.40
N ASN A 356 -29.99 -4.61 -52.19
CA ASN A 356 -30.64 -4.51 -50.88
C ASN A 356 -29.87 -5.32 -49.80
N SER A 357 -29.36 -6.51 -50.14
CA SER A 357 -28.56 -7.30 -49.20
C SER A 357 -27.20 -6.66 -48.86
N LEU A 358 -26.59 -5.95 -49.81
CA LEU A 358 -25.33 -5.22 -49.63
C LEU A 358 -25.53 -3.97 -48.79
N GLU A 359 -26.64 -3.26 -48.98
CA GLU A 359 -27.01 -2.08 -48.22
C GLU A 359 -27.21 -2.42 -46.74
N VAL A 360 -27.96 -3.49 -46.44
CA VAL A 360 -28.13 -4.00 -45.06
C VAL A 360 -26.78 -4.38 -44.43
N ARG A 361 -25.86 -4.99 -45.19
CA ARG A 361 -24.51 -5.31 -44.69
C ARG A 361 -23.68 -4.05 -44.43
N TYR A 362 -23.79 -3.04 -45.28
CA TYR A 362 -23.09 -1.78 -45.11
C TYR A 362 -23.56 -1.05 -43.84
N GLU A 363 -24.87 -0.99 -43.60
CA GLU A 363 -25.44 -0.44 -42.37
C GLU A 363 -24.99 -1.20 -41.13
N ALA A 364 -24.97 -2.53 -41.18
CA ALA A 364 -24.45 -3.36 -40.09
C ALA A 364 -22.97 -3.07 -39.78
N VAL A 365 -22.13 -2.93 -40.81
CA VAL A 365 -20.70 -2.59 -40.65
C VAL A 365 -20.51 -1.18 -40.08
N ILE A 366 -21.37 -0.22 -40.44
CA ILE A 366 -21.36 1.12 -39.84
C ILE A 366 -21.73 1.05 -38.37
N ALA A 367 -22.79 0.30 -38.03
CA ALA A 367 -23.22 0.12 -36.64
C ALA A 367 -22.12 -0.53 -35.79
N ASP A 368 -21.44 -1.54 -36.33
CA ASP A 368 -20.32 -2.19 -35.66
C ASP A 368 -19.11 -1.26 -35.54
N ASN A 369 -18.80 -0.45 -36.56
CA ASN A 369 -17.76 0.57 -36.47
C ASN A 369 -18.08 1.63 -35.40
N ASN A 370 -19.34 2.04 -35.28
CA ASN A 370 -19.76 3.01 -34.27
C ASN A 370 -19.68 2.41 -32.86
N LYS A 371 -20.10 1.15 -32.68
CA LYS A 371 -19.88 0.41 -31.42
C LYS A 371 -18.40 0.28 -31.10
N LEU A 372 -17.57 -0.08 -32.09
CA LEU A 372 -16.13 -0.19 -31.92
C LEU A 372 -15.50 1.14 -31.54
N LYS A 373 -15.91 2.25 -32.18
CA LYS A 373 -15.49 3.60 -31.80
C LYS A 373 -15.92 3.96 -30.38
N GLU A 374 -17.15 3.66 -29.99
CA GLU A 374 -17.62 3.91 -28.63
C GLU A 374 -16.87 3.06 -27.60
N THR A 375 -16.57 1.79 -27.92
CA THR A 375 -15.69 0.97 -27.07
C THR A 375 -14.25 1.50 -27.04
N LEU A 376 -13.75 2.01 -28.16
CA LEU A 376 -12.42 2.61 -28.25
C LEU A 376 -12.37 3.87 -27.40
N ASP A 377 -13.38 4.74 -27.45
CA ASP A 377 -13.46 5.97 -26.65
C ASP A 377 -13.65 5.68 -25.15
N ARG A 378 -14.31 4.57 -24.78
CA ARG A 378 -14.37 4.11 -23.37
C ARG A 378 -13.04 3.53 -22.88
N VAL A 379 -12.22 2.96 -23.77
CA VAL A 379 -10.92 2.35 -23.45
C VAL A 379 -9.76 3.35 -23.58
N SER A 380 -9.92 4.37 -24.43
CA SER A 380 -8.89 5.36 -24.80
C SER A 380 -8.56 6.49 -23.81
N PRO A 381 -9.30 6.79 -22.71
CA PRO A 381 -8.85 7.81 -21.76
C PRO A 381 -7.57 7.40 -21.01
N SER A 382 -7.03 6.21 -21.29
CA SER A 382 -5.88 5.61 -20.62
C SER A 382 -4.52 5.89 -21.29
N TYR A 383 -4.48 6.57 -22.44
CA TYR A 383 -3.33 6.51 -23.35
C TYR A 383 -2.59 7.85 -23.53
N LYS A 384 -1.40 7.89 -22.89
CA LYS A 384 -0.20 8.60 -23.36
C LYS A 384 -0.19 10.13 -23.40
N ASP A 385 -0.92 10.84 -22.53
CA ASP A 385 -0.58 12.24 -22.27
C ASP A 385 0.51 12.36 -21.17
N PRO A 386 1.61 13.10 -21.38
CA PRO A 386 2.60 13.39 -20.32
C PRO A 386 1.99 14.09 -19.09
N ALA A 387 0.87 14.79 -19.28
CA ALA A 387 0.08 15.39 -18.21
C ALA A 387 -0.55 14.31 -17.30
N ASP A 388 -1.01 13.19 -17.87
CA ASP A 388 -1.55 12.04 -17.13
C ASP A 388 -0.48 11.33 -16.31
N ILE A 389 0.76 11.21 -16.81
CA ILE A 389 1.87 10.62 -16.04
C ILE A 389 2.18 11.47 -14.81
N LYS A 390 2.26 12.80 -14.98
CA LYS A 390 2.44 13.71 -13.84
C LYS A 390 1.28 13.63 -12.84
N ALA A 391 0.04 13.53 -13.32
CA ALA A 391 -1.13 13.35 -12.47
C ALA A 391 -1.10 12.02 -11.70
N ARG A 392 -0.71 10.92 -12.36
CA ARG A 392 -0.53 9.59 -11.74
C ARG A 392 0.59 9.59 -10.70
N LEU A 393 1.71 10.25 -10.96
CA LEU A 393 2.85 10.37 -10.04
C LEU A 393 2.61 11.34 -8.88
N ARG A 394 1.66 12.28 -9.01
CA ARG A 394 1.37 13.30 -7.99
C ARG A 394 1.03 12.67 -6.64
N ASN A 395 0.21 11.62 -6.63
CA ASN A 395 -0.18 10.93 -5.41
C ASN A 395 0.99 10.15 -4.78
N ILE A 396 1.86 9.57 -5.61
CA ILE A 396 3.04 8.82 -5.17
C ILE A 396 4.07 9.75 -4.53
N LYS A 397 4.33 10.89 -5.19
CA LYS A 397 5.32 11.86 -4.71
C LYS A 397 4.82 12.76 -3.59
N ARG A 398 3.55 12.68 -3.17
CA ARG A 398 3.06 13.50 -2.05
C ARG A 398 3.89 13.23 -0.78
N PRO A 399 4.43 14.25 -0.10
CA PRO A 399 5.23 14.04 1.11
C PRO A 399 4.33 13.53 2.24
N HIS A 400 4.80 12.53 2.99
CA HIS A 400 4.10 12.04 4.18
C HIS A 400 4.41 12.92 5.40
N ILE A 401 5.67 13.31 5.56
CA ILE A 401 6.12 14.22 6.62
C ILE A 401 6.14 15.66 6.07
N GLU A 402 5.09 16.41 6.38
CA GLU A 402 4.94 17.82 5.97
C GLU A 402 5.71 18.78 6.88
N LYS A 403 5.89 18.44 8.17
CA LYS A 403 6.61 19.30 9.12
C LYS A 403 8.11 19.26 8.84
N PHE A 404 8.68 20.42 8.54
CA PHE A 404 10.13 20.56 8.38
C PHE A 404 10.83 20.41 9.72
N VAL A 405 11.80 19.49 9.79
CA VAL A 405 12.69 19.31 10.94
C VAL A 405 14.12 19.61 10.48
N PRO A 406 14.85 20.49 11.18
CA PRO A 406 16.21 20.83 10.78
C PRO A 406 17.14 19.61 10.92
N ARG A 407 18.13 19.53 10.03
CA ARG A 407 19.22 18.54 10.12
C ARG A 407 20.21 18.95 11.21
N ARG A 408 20.82 17.98 11.89
CA ARG A 408 21.93 18.26 12.81
C ARG A 408 23.13 18.81 12.04
N GLN A 409 23.76 19.82 12.63
CA GLN A 409 24.97 20.47 12.07
C GLN A 409 26.28 19.91 12.65
N GLU A 410 26.20 19.12 13.73
CA GLU A 410 27.36 18.49 14.38
C GLU A 410 28.04 17.48 13.44
N LYS A 411 29.36 17.56 13.31
CA LYS A 411 30.14 16.73 12.38
C LYS A 411 30.45 15.32 12.91
N SER A 412 30.51 15.14 14.21
CA SER A 412 30.83 13.87 14.87
C SER A 412 30.12 13.78 16.20
N ILE A 413 29.39 12.69 16.42
CA ILE A 413 28.68 12.41 17.67
C ILE A 413 29.18 11.05 18.16
N ASN A 414 29.49 10.98 19.44
CA ASN A 414 29.78 9.72 20.08
C ASN A 414 28.50 8.87 20.18
N GLU A 415 28.58 7.64 19.68
CA GLU A 415 27.44 6.71 19.62
C GLU A 415 26.85 6.43 21.02
N LEU A 416 27.71 6.21 22.02
CA LEU A 416 27.27 5.85 23.38
C LEU A 416 26.58 7.03 24.08
N ASP A 417 27.12 8.25 23.94
CA ASP A 417 26.50 9.46 24.49
C ASP A 417 25.14 9.73 23.83
N TRP A 418 25.03 9.46 22.53
CA TRP A 418 23.77 9.56 21.79
C TRP A 418 22.72 8.57 22.31
N LEU A 419 23.11 7.31 22.53
CA LEU A 419 22.23 6.29 23.12
C LEU A 419 21.81 6.63 24.55
N GLU A 420 22.73 7.11 25.38
CA GLU A 420 22.46 7.52 26.75
C GLU A 420 21.48 8.70 26.80
N THR A 421 21.64 9.66 25.88
CA THR A 421 20.72 10.79 25.73
C THR A 421 19.31 10.31 25.36
N ILE A 422 19.19 9.33 24.45
CA ILE A 422 17.90 8.75 24.10
C ILE A 422 17.29 8.04 25.31
N ARG A 423 18.07 7.24 26.03
CA ARG A 423 17.59 6.53 27.21
C ARG A 423 17.06 7.50 28.26
N SER A 424 17.85 8.50 28.63
CA SER A 424 17.48 9.50 29.63
C SER A 424 16.17 10.21 29.25
N LYS A 425 16.00 10.59 27.98
CA LYS A 425 14.75 11.19 27.50
C LYS A 425 13.55 10.23 27.52
N ILE A 426 13.77 8.93 27.27
CA ILE A 426 12.72 7.91 27.38
C ILE A 426 12.31 7.70 28.84
N ASP A 427 13.29 7.65 29.75
CA ASP A 427 13.07 7.56 31.20
C ASP A 427 12.32 8.79 31.72
N ASP A 428 12.71 10.00 31.27
CA ASP A 428 12.02 11.26 31.58
C ASP A 428 10.59 11.31 31.02
N TYR A 429 10.34 10.66 29.89
CA TYR A 429 8.99 10.50 29.35
C TYR A 429 8.15 9.51 30.19
N GLY A 430 8.81 8.66 30.99
CA GLY A 430 8.19 7.70 31.89
C GLY A 430 7.99 6.32 31.26
N LEU A 431 8.83 5.91 30.31
CA LEU A 431 9.05 4.48 29.99
C LEU A 431 10.45 4.10 30.44
N HIS A 432 10.61 2.88 30.95
CA HIS A 432 11.90 2.35 31.32
C HIS A 432 12.19 1.12 30.46
N PHE A 433 13.32 1.16 29.76
CA PHE A 433 13.86 0.02 29.01
C PHE A 433 15.27 -0.28 29.49
N SER A 434 15.66 -1.55 29.52
CA SER A 434 17.02 -1.91 29.89
C SER A 434 18.04 -1.43 28.85
N ASN A 435 19.23 -1.04 29.30
CA ASN A 435 20.33 -0.63 28.41
C ASN A 435 20.64 -1.70 27.37
N ARG A 436 20.57 -2.98 27.77
CA ARG A 436 20.81 -4.12 26.90
C ARG A 436 19.78 -4.21 25.78
N ILE A 437 18.48 -4.02 26.03
CA ILE A 437 17.45 -3.99 24.96
C ILE A 437 17.67 -2.81 24.01
N LEU A 438 17.97 -1.62 24.54
CA LEU A 438 18.20 -0.44 23.71
C LEU A 438 19.43 -0.61 22.81
N CYS A 439 20.54 -1.13 23.36
CA CYS A 439 21.76 -1.45 22.61
C CYS A 439 21.51 -2.57 21.59
N ALA A 440 20.76 -3.60 21.97
CA ALA A 440 20.40 -4.69 21.07
C ALA A 440 19.56 -4.21 19.89
N PHE A 441 18.57 -3.35 20.15
CA PHE A 441 17.76 -2.72 19.11
C PHE A 441 18.60 -1.84 18.19
N HIS A 442 19.47 -0.99 18.75
CA HIS A 442 20.39 -0.16 17.97
C HIS A 442 21.32 -1.01 17.09
N THR A 443 21.93 -2.05 17.66
CA THR A 443 22.86 -2.94 16.95
C THR A 443 22.14 -3.71 15.84
N ALA A 444 20.92 -4.20 16.10
CA ALA A 444 20.10 -4.88 15.11
C ALA A 444 19.80 -3.98 13.90
N LEU A 445 19.56 -2.68 14.12
CA LEU A 445 19.40 -1.70 13.04
C LEU A 445 20.72 -1.42 12.31
N LYS A 446 21.86 -1.35 13.00
CA LYS A 446 23.18 -1.16 12.37
C LYS A 446 23.55 -2.30 11.42
N ILE A 447 23.16 -3.53 11.74
CA ILE A 447 23.43 -4.70 10.90
C ILE A 447 22.37 -4.96 9.81
N ALA A 448 21.56 -3.96 9.44
CA ALA A 448 20.50 -4.11 8.44
C ALA A 448 20.96 -4.63 7.07
N GLU A 449 22.25 -4.51 6.71
CA GLU A 449 22.77 -5.11 5.47
C GLU A 449 22.92 -6.64 5.53
N TRP A 450 23.01 -7.22 6.73
CA TRP A 450 23.10 -8.66 6.96
C TRP A 450 21.75 -9.24 7.39
N SER A 451 21.02 -8.49 8.23
CA SER A 451 19.70 -8.81 8.76
C SER A 451 18.74 -7.63 8.55
N PRO A 452 18.11 -7.50 7.38
CA PRO A 452 17.33 -6.32 6.99
C PRO A 452 16.10 -5.99 7.84
N LEU A 453 15.60 -6.93 8.63
CA LEU A 453 14.37 -6.76 9.41
C LEU A 453 14.64 -6.95 10.90
N THR A 454 14.24 -6.00 11.74
CA THR A 454 14.27 -6.19 13.21
C THR A 454 12.86 -6.46 13.73
N VAL A 455 12.62 -7.62 14.32
CA VAL A 455 11.31 -8.01 14.87
C VAL A 455 11.33 -7.85 16.38
N LEU A 456 10.36 -7.13 16.92
CA LEU A 456 10.17 -6.93 18.36
C LEU A 456 9.02 -7.80 18.85
N ALA A 457 9.33 -8.86 19.58
CA ALA A 457 8.39 -9.86 20.05
C ALA A 457 8.13 -9.73 21.56
N GLY A 458 6.92 -10.03 22.00
CA GLY A 458 6.59 -10.10 23.43
C GLY A 458 5.09 -10.01 23.68
N VAL A 459 4.70 -10.00 24.95
CA VAL A 459 3.28 -9.82 25.35
C VAL A 459 2.79 -8.39 25.07
N SER A 460 1.48 -8.20 24.95
CA SER A 460 0.90 -6.87 24.75
C SER A 460 1.20 -5.95 25.94
N GLY A 461 1.40 -4.66 25.68
CA GLY A 461 1.66 -3.65 26.72
C GLY A 461 3.10 -3.52 27.21
N THR A 462 4.08 -4.24 26.64
CA THR A 462 5.51 -4.15 27.03
C THR A 462 6.28 -2.99 26.37
N GLY A 463 5.60 -2.15 25.58
CA GLY A 463 6.24 -1.00 24.92
C GLY A 463 6.93 -1.30 23.59
N LYS A 464 6.63 -2.44 22.95
CA LYS A 464 7.23 -2.87 21.67
C LYS A 464 7.11 -1.82 20.55
N SER A 465 5.93 -1.20 20.40
CA SER A 465 5.71 -0.16 19.39
C SER A 465 6.19 1.23 19.83
N GLU A 466 6.28 1.46 21.14
CA GLU A 466 6.76 2.73 21.70
C GLU A 466 8.29 2.84 21.66
N LEU A 467 9.05 1.74 21.78
CA LEU A 467 10.51 1.78 21.73
C LEU A 467 11.01 2.36 20.38
N PRO A 468 10.65 1.83 19.19
CA PRO A 468 11.08 2.41 17.91
C PRO A 468 10.62 3.85 17.70
N LYS A 469 9.41 4.17 18.16
CA LYS A 469 8.80 5.50 18.05
C LYS A 469 9.58 6.54 18.85
N LEU A 470 9.85 6.28 20.12
CA LEU A 470 10.62 7.17 20.99
C LEU A 470 12.10 7.21 20.61
N TYR A 471 12.68 6.06 20.27
CA TYR A 471 14.05 5.96 19.75
C TYR A 471 14.24 6.87 18.53
N SER A 472 13.30 6.84 17.59
CA SER A 472 13.38 7.68 16.39
C SER A 472 13.16 9.16 16.70
N ARG A 473 12.18 9.47 17.55
CA ARG A 473 11.86 10.85 17.95
C ARG A 473 13.03 11.54 18.65
N PHE A 474 13.65 10.88 19.63
CA PHE A 474 14.76 11.43 20.41
C PHE A 474 16.11 11.29 19.70
N GLY A 475 16.26 10.27 18.86
CA GLY A 475 17.45 10.06 18.03
C GLY A 475 17.53 10.97 16.81
N GLY A 476 16.41 11.56 16.39
CA GLY A 476 16.34 12.37 15.17
C GLY A 476 16.25 11.51 13.90
N ILE A 477 15.60 10.36 13.97
CA ILE A 477 15.38 9.47 12.83
C ILE A 477 13.96 9.69 12.32
N ASN A 478 13.76 9.75 11.00
CA ASN A 478 12.42 9.85 10.43
C ASN A 478 11.65 8.56 10.71
N PHE A 479 10.39 8.65 11.06
CA PHE A 479 9.63 7.50 11.53
C PHE A 479 8.23 7.46 10.94
N ILE A 480 7.83 6.28 10.48
CA ILE A 480 6.45 5.97 10.14
C ILE A 480 6.02 4.70 10.89
N ASN A 481 4.86 4.75 11.54
CA ASN A 481 4.19 3.56 12.05
C ASN A 481 3.13 3.11 11.05
N VAL A 482 3.24 1.88 10.57
CA VAL A 482 2.33 1.30 9.59
C VAL A 482 1.63 0.10 10.24
N PRO A 483 0.35 0.23 10.63
CA PRO A 483 -0.40 -0.88 11.22
C PRO A 483 -0.77 -1.90 10.15
N VAL A 484 -0.29 -3.14 10.29
CA VAL A 484 -0.57 -4.23 9.35
C VAL A 484 -2.01 -4.69 9.52
N GLN A 485 -2.71 -4.86 8.40
CA GLN A 485 -4.09 -5.36 8.42
C GLN A 485 -4.11 -6.87 8.15
N PRO A 486 -5.07 -7.62 8.72
CA PRO A 486 -5.16 -9.07 8.55
C PRO A 486 -5.45 -9.51 7.11
N ASN A 487 -6.02 -8.62 6.28
CA ASN A 487 -6.34 -8.86 4.87
C ASN A 487 -5.17 -8.57 3.92
N TRP A 488 -3.97 -8.24 4.42
CA TRP A 488 -2.80 -8.03 3.58
C TRP A 488 -2.32 -9.36 2.98
N ASP A 489 -2.54 -9.52 1.68
CA ASP A 489 -2.24 -10.72 0.91
C ASP A 489 -1.25 -10.47 -0.24
N SER A 490 -0.88 -9.21 -0.46
CA SER A 490 -0.05 -8.77 -1.58
C SER A 490 0.71 -7.50 -1.23
N GLN A 491 1.74 -7.19 -2.03
CA GLN A 491 2.51 -5.96 -1.89
C GLN A 491 1.66 -4.70 -2.15
N GLU A 492 0.63 -4.81 -2.98
CA GLU A 492 -0.31 -3.74 -3.29
C GLU A 492 -1.09 -3.30 -2.04
N SER A 493 -1.36 -4.22 -1.10
CA SER A 493 -1.99 -3.87 0.18
C SER A 493 -1.13 -2.90 1.02
N MET A 494 0.19 -2.95 0.84
CA MET A 494 1.17 -2.16 1.58
C MET A 494 1.51 -0.84 0.87
N LEU A 495 1.69 -0.87 -0.45
CA LEU A 495 2.14 0.28 -1.25
C LEU A 495 1.00 1.05 -1.90
N GLY A 496 -0.15 0.40 -2.09
CA GLY A 496 -1.26 0.91 -2.87
C GLY A 496 -1.43 0.18 -4.18
N TYR A 497 -2.44 0.60 -4.93
CA TYR A 497 -2.76 0.04 -6.23
C TYR A 497 -3.11 1.16 -7.22
N PHE A 498 -3.04 0.83 -8.51
CA PHE A 498 -3.48 1.73 -9.56
C PHE A 498 -4.99 1.60 -9.75
N ASN A 499 -5.73 2.69 -9.53
CA ASN A 499 -7.16 2.73 -9.78
C ASN A 499 -7.42 3.16 -11.23
N SER A 500 -7.93 2.25 -12.05
CA SER A 500 -8.23 2.48 -13.46
C SER A 500 -9.38 3.45 -13.70
N ILE A 501 -10.29 3.60 -12.73
CA ILE A 501 -11.45 4.52 -12.83
C ILE A 501 -11.00 5.96 -12.59
N SER A 502 -10.18 6.19 -11.56
CA SER A 502 -9.69 7.53 -11.23
C SER A 502 -8.42 7.92 -11.99
N ASN A 503 -7.87 7.00 -12.80
CA ASN A 503 -6.62 7.17 -13.56
C ASN A 503 -5.46 7.66 -12.68
N SER A 504 -5.46 7.27 -11.40
CA SER A 504 -4.50 7.74 -10.40
C SER A 504 -4.02 6.58 -9.55
N TYR A 505 -2.77 6.67 -9.09
CA TYR A 505 -2.24 5.68 -8.17
C TYR A 505 -2.69 6.04 -6.75
N GLU A 506 -3.38 5.12 -6.07
CA GLU A 506 -3.81 5.28 -4.68
C GLU A 506 -2.68 4.86 -3.76
N ALA A 507 -1.70 5.77 -3.58
CA ALA A 507 -0.53 5.53 -2.75
C ALA A 507 -0.93 5.41 -1.27
N GLN A 508 -0.45 4.35 -0.63
CA GLN A 508 -0.56 4.19 0.82
C GLN A 508 0.51 5.07 1.52
N PRO A 509 0.27 5.50 2.78
CA PRO A 509 1.22 6.33 3.53
C PRO A 509 2.65 5.79 3.55
N MET A 510 2.79 4.46 3.55
CA MET A 510 4.07 3.79 3.44
C MET A 510 4.80 4.12 2.14
N LEU A 511 4.13 4.06 0.98
CA LEU A 511 4.76 4.38 -0.29
C LEU A 511 5.21 5.85 -0.33
N ASN A 512 4.35 6.77 0.10
CA ASN A 512 4.68 8.19 0.20
C ASN A 512 5.96 8.43 1.01
N PHE A 513 6.07 7.76 2.17
CA PHE A 513 7.25 7.85 3.02
C PHE A 513 8.50 7.23 2.39
N LEU A 514 8.36 6.07 1.74
CA LEU A 514 9.48 5.43 1.04
C LEU A 514 10.02 6.32 -0.08
N VAL A 515 9.14 6.92 -0.90
CA VAL A 515 9.51 7.88 -1.95
C VAL A 515 10.18 9.12 -1.34
N GLN A 516 9.59 9.68 -0.29
CA GLN A 516 10.16 10.83 0.41
C GLN A 516 11.56 10.56 0.96
N SER A 517 11.84 9.33 1.41
CA SER A 517 13.17 8.91 1.88
C SER A 517 14.24 8.79 0.78
N ARG A 518 13.83 8.81 -0.49
CA ARG A 518 14.71 8.71 -1.67
C ARG A 518 14.95 10.04 -2.34
N GLU A 519 13.99 10.95 -2.27
CA GLU A 519 14.05 12.24 -2.95
C GLU A 519 14.94 13.22 -2.18
N LYS A 520 15.52 14.18 -2.91
CA LYS A 520 16.39 15.22 -2.36
C LYS A 520 15.57 16.31 -1.68
N LEU A 521 16.18 16.94 -0.67
CA LEU A 521 15.63 18.16 -0.10
C LEU A 521 15.71 19.29 -1.13
N ILE A 522 14.57 19.88 -1.44
CA ILE A 522 14.44 21.05 -2.31
C ILE A 522 13.63 22.10 -1.54
N THR A 523 14.29 23.17 -1.08
CA THR A 523 13.67 24.26 -0.30
C THR A 523 13.73 25.62 -0.98
N ASP A 524 14.54 25.73 -2.05
CA ASP A 524 14.97 27.01 -2.62
C ASP A 524 14.46 27.20 -4.06
N SER A 525 13.41 26.47 -4.48
CA SER A 525 12.83 26.66 -5.81
C SER A 525 11.95 27.90 -5.86
N GLU A 526 12.06 28.68 -6.95
CA GLU A 526 11.24 29.89 -7.18
C GLU A 526 9.72 29.58 -7.17
N ASN A 527 9.33 28.35 -7.52
CA ASN A 527 7.96 27.86 -7.36
C ASN A 527 7.80 27.11 -6.03
N SER A 528 6.82 27.52 -5.23
CA SER A 528 6.50 26.82 -3.97
C SER A 528 5.98 25.39 -4.16
N GLU A 529 5.49 25.02 -5.35
CA GLU A 529 5.03 23.66 -5.65
C GLU A 529 6.18 22.68 -5.92
N ASP A 530 7.37 23.20 -6.28
CA ASP A 530 8.56 22.39 -6.53
C ASP A 530 9.38 22.13 -5.25
N ASN A 531 9.03 22.82 -4.15
CA ASN A 531 9.63 22.59 -2.84
C ASN A 531 9.20 21.21 -2.33
N TYR A 532 10.19 20.36 -2.07
CA TYR A 532 10.00 18.99 -1.63
C TYR A 532 10.86 18.69 -0.41
N ASN A 533 10.20 18.29 0.68
CA ASN A 533 10.88 17.86 1.90
C ASN A 533 11.46 16.44 1.75
N GLY A 534 12.44 16.27 0.85
CA GLY A 534 13.16 15.02 0.66
C GLY A 534 14.06 14.69 1.85
N LEU A 535 14.24 13.39 2.10
CA LEU A 535 14.91 12.84 3.28
C LEU A 535 16.07 11.89 2.93
N GLU A 536 16.59 11.95 1.68
CA GLU A 536 17.70 11.12 1.21
C GLU A 536 18.94 11.18 2.12
N ASP A 537 19.22 12.36 2.68
CA ASP A 537 20.38 12.66 3.52
C ASP A 537 20.26 12.16 4.97
N THR A 538 19.10 11.65 5.38
CA THR A 538 18.77 11.34 6.78
C THR A 538 18.28 9.91 6.95
N VAL A 539 18.49 9.36 8.16
CA VAL A 539 18.04 7.99 8.49
C VAL A 539 16.51 7.96 8.61
N SER A 540 15.90 6.92 8.07
CA SER A 540 14.45 6.69 8.07
C SER A 540 14.14 5.28 8.56
N LEU A 541 13.25 5.15 9.54
CA LEU A 541 12.80 3.91 10.15
C LEU A 541 11.31 3.67 9.85
N VAL A 542 11.01 2.52 9.27
CA VAL A 542 9.65 2.03 9.05
C VAL A 542 9.33 1.00 10.13
N LEU A 543 8.25 1.19 10.87
CA LEU A 543 7.71 0.20 11.81
C LEU A 543 6.46 -0.46 11.21
N LEU A 544 6.49 -1.77 11.05
CA LEU A 544 5.33 -2.60 10.71
C LEU A 544 4.69 -3.09 12.02
N ASP A 545 3.64 -2.42 12.47
CA ASP A 545 2.96 -2.77 13.71
C ASP A 545 2.11 -4.02 13.52
N GLU A 546 2.21 -4.96 14.46
CA GLU A 546 1.53 -6.25 14.46
C GLU A 546 1.72 -7.02 13.14
N MET A 547 2.99 -7.09 12.69
CA MET A 547 3.35 -7.62 11.39
C MET A 547 2.90 -9.06 11.15
N ASN A 548 2.66 -9.82 12.23
CA ASN A 548 2.24 -11.21 12.17
C ASN A 548 0.72 -11.43 12.18
N LEU A 549 -0.09 -10.37 12.03
CA LEU A 549 -1.51 -10.51 11.71
C LEU A 549 -1.73 -11.12 10.32
N ALA A 550 -0.88 -10.73 9.36
CA ALA A 550 -0.84 -11.28 8.01
C ALA A 550 0.38 -12.19 7.81
N HIS A 551 0.39 -12.97 6.72
CA HIS A 551 1.60 -13.70 6.35
C HIS A 551 2.63 -12.70 5.81
N VAL A 552 3.67 -12.42 6.59
CA VAL A 552 4.74 -11.48 6.23
C VAL A 552 5.34 -11.78 4.85
N GLU A 553 5.42 -13.06 4.47
CA GLU A 553 5.94 -13.48 3.17
C GLU A 553 5.10 -13.01 1.98
N LEU A 554 3.79 -12.76 2.15
CA LEU A 554 2.93 -12.38 1.03
C LEU A 554 3.13 -10.92 0.62
N TYR A 555 3.17 -10.01 1.60
CA TYR A 555 3.28 -8.57 1.33
C TYR A 555 4.72 -8.04 1.37
N PHE A 556 5.66 -8.74 2.02
CA PHE A 556 7.04 -8.26 2.25
C PHE A 556 8.13 -9.10 1.56
N ALA A 557 7.79 -10.15 0.80
CA ALA A 557 8.78 -11.01 0.15
C ALA A 557 9.71 -10.25 -0.82
N ASP A 558 9.15 -9.37 -1.65
CA ASP A 558 9.94 -8.60 -2.62
C ASP A 558 10.92 -7.65 -1.92
N PHE A 559 10.51 -7.03 -0.82
CA PHE A 559 11.40 -6.24 0.02
C PHE A 559 12.54 -7.09 0.59
N LEU A 560 12.24 -8.26 1.15
CA LEU A 560 13.26 -9.17 1.68
C LEU A 560 14.28 -9.59 0.62
N SER A 561 13.81 -9.91 -0.60
CA SER A 561 14.65 -10.30 -1.73
C SER A 561 15.53 -9.14 -2.24
N LYS A 562 14.95 -7.94 -2.38
CA LYS A 562 15.68 -6.76 -2.88
C LYS A 562 16.65 -6.21 -1.84
N LEU A 563 16.29 -6.22 -0.54
CA LEU A 563 17.23 -5.87 0.54
C LEU A 563 18.40 -6.85 0.62
N GLU A 564 18.19 -8.11 0.23
CA GLU A 564 19.25 -9.10 0.05
C GLU A 564 20.23 -8.72 -1.07
N GLN A 565 19.70 -8.34 -2.24
CA GLN A 565 20.50 -7.90 -3.37
C GLN A 565 21.28 -6.62 -3.04
N ARG A 566 20.73 -5.75 -2.18
CA ARG A 566 21.38 -4.52 -1.71
C ARG A 566 22.73 -4.77 -1.05
N ARG A 567 22.91 -5.93 -0.41
CA ARG A 567 24.16 -6.30 0.25
C ARG A 567 25.36 -6.37 -0.71
N ALA A 568 25.15 -6.88 -1.91
CA ALA A 568 26.19 -7.01 -2.94
C ALA A 568 26.28 -5.77 -3.84
N ALA A 569 25.28 -4.89 -3.79
CA ALA A 569 25.17 -3.71 -4.63
C ALA A 569 26.10 -2.57 -4.17
N LYS A 570 26.75 -1.92 -5.15
CA LYS A 570 27.44 -0.64 -4.92
C LYS A 570 26.41 0.46 -4.71
N ASN A 571 26.80 1.55 -4.03
CA ASN A 571 25.91 2.69 -3.77
C ASN A 571 25.28 3.30 -5.04
N ASN A 572 25.88 3.11 -6.22
CA ASN A 572 25.39 3.66 -7.48
C ASN A 572 24.42 2.72 -8.23
N ASP A 573 24.25 1.48 -7.79
CA ASP A 573 23.40 0.46 -8.45
C ASP A 573 22.53 -0.24 -7.42
N LEU A 574 21.70 0.53 -6.72
CA LEU A 574 20.80 0.02 -5.69
C LEU A 574 19.63 -0.73 -6.34
N PRO A 575 19.14 -1.81 -5.72
CA PRO A 575 17.99 -2.54 -6.23
C PRO A 575 16.71 -1.69 -6.15
N TYR A 576 15.83 -1.93 -7.11
CA TYR A 576 14.53 -1.26 -7.23
C TYR A 576 13.38 -2.25 -7.06
N ILE A 577 12.29 -1.74 -6.50
CA ILE A 577 10.98 -2.34 -6.49
C ILE A 577 10.14 -1.66 -7.58
N ASP A 578 9.52 -2.46 -8.43
CA ASP A 578 8.66 -1.98 -9.50
C ASP A 578 7.25 -1.72 -8.97
N ILE A 579 6.76 -0.50 -9.13
CA ILE A 579 5.40 -0.11 -8.77
C ILE A 579 4.60 0.06 -10.04
N ASN A 580 3.60 -0.79 -10.22
CA ASN A 580 2.79 -0.81 -11.42
C ASN A 580 1.88 0.43 -11.51
N LEU A 581 2.09 1.25 -12.54
CA LEU A 581 1.32 2.47 -12.83
C LEU A 581 0.17 2.23 -13.83
N GLY A 582 -0.14 0.95 -14.11
CA GLY A 582 -1.12 0.53 -15.11
C GLY A 582 -0.48 0.09 -16.43
N SER A 583 -1.32 -0.33 -17.38
CA SER A 583 -0.90 -0.92 -18.66
C SER A 583 -0.13 0.07 -19.55
N ASN A 584 0.92 -0.41 -20.23
CA ASN A 584 1.73 0.32 -21.22
C ASN A 584 2.55 1.52 -20.67
N ILE A 585 2.78 1.61 -19.36
CA ILE A 585 3.75 2.55 -18.76
C ILE A 585 4.81 1.74 -18.02
N ASP A 586 6.07 2.17 -18.12
CA ASP A 586 7.13 1.58 -17.31
C ASP A 586 6.81 1.74 -15.82
N PRO A 587 6.97 0.68 -15.01
CA PRO A 587 6.70 0.75 -13.59
C PRO A 587 7.55 1.84 -12.93
N TYR A 588 7.00 2.51 -11.93
CA TYR A 588 7.78 3.44 -11.12
C TYR A 588 8.79 2.64 -10.29
N LYS A 589 10.07 2.89 -10.53
CA LYS A 589 11.17 2.17 -9.89
C LYS A 589 11.52 2.82 -8.54
N LEU A 590 10.98 2.27 -7.47
CA LEU A 590 11.31 2.70 -6.11
C LEU A 590 12.65 2.08 -5.68
N SER A 591 13.70 2.89 -5.53
CA SER A 591 14.98 2.41 -5.01
C SER A 591 14.91 2.11 -3.52
N LEU A 592 15.58 1.04 -3.08
CA LEU A 592 15.72 0.72 -1.65
C LEU A 592 17.06 1.21 -1.12
N GLY A 593 17.19 2.51 -0.91
CA GLY A 593 18.46 3.04 -0.43
C GLY A 593 18.77 2.74 1.03
N ARG A 594 20.04 2.95 1.37
CA ARG A 594 20.71 2.49 2.58
C ARG A 594 20.30 3.22 3.86
N ASN A 595 19.62 4.36 3.76
CA ASN A 595 19.05 5.12 4.88
C ASN A 595 17.66 4.62 5.30
N LEU A 596 17.08 3.62 4.63
CA LEU A 596 15.85 2.95 5.09
C LEU A 596 16.17 1.74 5.96
N LEU A 597 15.58 1.75 7.16
CA LEU A 597 15.62 0.69 8.15
C LEU A 597 14.20 0.16 8.39
N PHE A 598 14.07 -1.15 8.62
CA PHE A 598 12.78 -1.80 8.85
C PHE A 598 12.75 -2.49 10.21
N ALA A 599 11.74 -2.16 11.00
CA ALA A 599 11.37 -2.85 12.21
C ALA A 599 9.93 -3.35 12.10
N GLY A 600 9.58 -4.41 12.83
CA GLY A 600 8.20 -4.87 12.96
C GLY A 600 7.91 -5.31 14.38
N THR A 601 6.67 -5.18 14.83
CA THR A 601 6.24 -5.71 16.14
C THR A 601 5.46 -6.99 15.93
N MET A 602 5.67 -7.95 16.83
CA MET A 602 5.04 -9.26 16.81
C MET A 602 4.39 -9.52 18.16
N ASN A 603 3.11 -9.89 18.14
CA ASN A 603 2.44 -10.44 19.33
C ASN A 603 2.67 -11.96 19.38
N GLN A 604 2.75 -12.51 20.57
CA GLN A 604 2.98 -13.95 20.80
C GLN A 604 1.68 -14.72 21.07
N ASP A 605 0.52 -14.09 20.82
CA ASP A 605 -0.79 -14.64 21.15
C ASP A 605 -1.26 -15.67 20.10
N GLU A 606 -2.10 -16.62 20.50
CA GLU A 606 -2.62 -17.73 19.64
C GLU A 606 -3.34 -17.23 18.38
N THR A 607 -3.89 -16.01 18.41
CA THR A 607 -4.62 -15.38 17.31
C THR A 607 -3.71 -14.87 16.19
N THR A 608 -2.39 -15.01 16.33
CA THR A 608 -1.41 -14.45 15.39
C THR A 608 -0.64 -15.51 14.62
N LYS A 609 -0.21 -15.15 13.42
CA LYS A 609 0.49 -16.08 12.53
C LYS A 609 1.94 -16.23 12.97
N SER A 610 2.49 -17.40 12.72
CA SER A 610 3.90 -17.69 13.02
C SER A 610 4.79 -17.12 11.93
N LEU A 611 5.94 -16.55 12.31
CA LEU A 611 6.98 -16.20 11.34
C LEU A 611 7.59 -17.48 10.76
N SER A 612 7.86 -17.46 9.46
CA SER A 612 8.54 -18.55 8.77
C SER A 612 10.05 -18.51 9.01
N ASP A 613 10.71 -19.64 8.77
CA ASP A 613 12.17 -19.73 8.82
C ASP A 613 12.84 -18.75 7.85
N LYS A 614 12.22 -18.44 6.71
CA LYS A 614 12.73 -17.46 5.72
C LYS A 614 12.78 -16.04 6.26
N VAL A 615 11.80 -15.65 7.08
CA VAL A 615 11.74 -14.33 7.71
C VAL A 615 12.67 -14.28 8.90
N ILE A 616 12.69 -15.34 9.73
CA ILE A 616 13.61 -15.48 10.87
C ILE A 616 15.08 -15.46 10.41
N ASP A 617 15.40 -16.09 9.29
CA ASP A 617 16.76 -16.06 8.74
C ASP A 617 17.20 -14.64 8.36
N ARG A 618 16.28 -13.86 7.77
CA ARG A 618 16.54 -12.50 7.29
C ARG A 618 16.36 -11.43 8.36
N GLY A 619 15.77 -11.75 9.50
CA GLY A 619 15.49 -10.78 10.55
C GLY A 619 16.06 -11.12 11.92
N THR A 620 16.18 -10.14 12.78
CA THR A 620 16.68 -10.29 14.16
C THR A 620 15.49 -10.18 15.10
N SER A 621 15.20 -11.23 15.89
CA SER A 621 14.03 -11.25 16.77
C SER A 621 14.41 -10.86 18.21
N ILE A 622 14.06 -9.67 18.64
CA ILE A 622 14.30 -9.17 20.00
C ILE A 622 13.05 -9.45 20.85
N TYR A 623 13.21 -10.25 21.89
CA TYR A 623 12.14 -10.61 22.81
C TYR A 623 12.14 -9.67 24.02
N PHE A 624 10.97 -9.08 24.30
CA PHE A 624 10.77 -8.25 25.47
C PHE A 624 10.45 -9.13 26.67
N PRO A 625 11.13 -8.93 27.82
CA PRO A 625 10.82 -9.66 29.03
C PRO A 625 9.41 -9.31 29.51
N ARG A 626 8.78 -10.26 30.21
CA ARG A 626 7.55 -9.97 30.93
C ARG A 626 7.89 -9.00 32.08
N PRO A 627 7.17 -7.88 32.23
CA PRO A 627 7.43 -6.94 33.31
C PRO A 627 7.18 -7.61 34.66
N THR A 628 8.19 -7.59 35.53
CA THR A 628 8.11 -8.06 36.91
C THR A 628 7.50 -6.99 37.82
N SER A 629 7.83 -5.72 37.57
CA SER A 629 7.28 -4.54 38.22
C SER A 629 6.35 -3.76 37.30
N LEU A 630 5.23 -3.27 37.83
CA LEU A 630 4.31 -2.38 37.12
C LEU A 630 4.52 -0.95 37.59
N HIS A 631 5.09 -0.11 36.71
CA HIS A 631 5.37 1.29 37.03
C HIS A 631 4.16 2.17 36.75
N ARG A 632 3.77 3.00 37.74
CA ARG A 632 2.69 3.98 37.58
C ARG A 632 3.21 5.24 36.90
N ARG A 633 2.44 5.77 35.95
CA ARG A 633 2.62 7.13 35.42
C ARG A 633 1.69 8.10 36.14
N GLU A 634 2.26 9.10 36.81
CA GLU A 634 1.48 10.07 37.60
C GLU A 634 0.89 11.19 36.75
N LYS A 635 1.54 11.56 35.64
CA LYS A 635 1.10 12.63 34.74
C LYS A 635 1.23 12.18 33.29
N LEU A 636 0.22 12.49 32.48
CA LEU A 636 0.29 12.34 31.04
C LEU A 636 1.11 13.53 30.49
N ARG A 637 2.38 13.28 30.13
CA ARG A 637 3.24 14.29 29.51
C ARG A 637 3.02 14.29 28.00
N ALA A 638 2.92 15.48 27.40
CA ALA A 638 2.94 15.61 25.95
C ALA A 638 4.29 15.12 25.40
N LEU A 639 4.29 14.48 24.23
CA LEU A 639 5.54 14.13 23.57
C LEU A 639 6.29 15.42 23.20
N PRO A 640 7.57 15.55 23.58
CA PRO A 640 8.38 16.70 23.21
C PRO A 640 8.64 16.77 21.69
N GLU A 641 9.14 17.92 21.24
CA GLU A 641 9.55 18.11 19.84
C GLU A 641 10.61 17.09 19.40
N GLN A 642 10.63 16.79 18.11
CA GLN A 642 11.58 15.84 17.54
C GLN A 642 12.99 16.41 17.66
N ALA A 643 13.96 15.57 17.97
CA ALA A 643 15.35 15.97 17.87
C ALA A 643 15.70 16.25 16.40
N ASN A 644 16.65 17.16 16.17
CA ASN A 644 17.18 17.45 14.84
C ASN A 644 17.59 16.16 14.12
N LEU A 645 17.34 16.11 12.81
CA LEU A 645 17.50 14.90 12.01
C LEU A 645 18.95 14.43 11.96
N LEU A 646 19.16 13.13 12.17
CA LEU A 646 20.46 12.47 12.14
C LEU A 646 20.90 12.27 10.68
N PRO A 647 22.01 12.90 10.26
CA PRO A 647 22.57 12.71 8.93
C PRO A 647 23.04 11.26 8.74
N MET A 648 22.86 10.75 7.53
CA MET A 648 23.25 9.38 7.17
C MET A 648 24.77 9.15 7.26
N SER A 649 25.57 10.21 7.09
CA SER A 649 27.04 10.17 7.24
C SER A 649 27.47 9.78 8.66
N ILE A 650 26.78 10.27 9.69
CA ILE A 650 27.07 9.96 11.09
C ILE A 650 26.70 8.50 11.39
N TRP A 651 25.50 8.08 10.97
CA TRP A 651 25.03 6.70 11.16
C TRP A 651 25.98 5.67 10.53
N TRP A 652 26.44 5.92 9.30
CA TRP A 652 27.43 5.06 8.66
C TRP A 652 28.81 5.09 9.31
N GLY A 653 29.14 6.17 10.04
CA GLY A 653 30.37 6.27 10.82
C GLY A 653 30.40 5.32 12.02
N TRP A 654 29.24 4.93 12.55
CA TRP A 654 29.10 3.98 13.66
C TRP A 654 29.08 2.51 13.24
N ILE A 655 29.14 2.24 11.93
CA ILE A 655 29.05 0.89 11.36
C ILE A 655 30.40 0.43 10.82
N ASN A 656 30.94 -0.61 11.43
CA ASN A 656 32.11 -1.34 10.96
C ASN A 656 31.70 -2.31 9.85
N LYS A 657 32.21 -2.05 8.64
CA LYS A 657 31.92 -2.85 7.44
C LYS A 657 32.83 -4.06 7.28
N GLN A 658 33.88 -4.16 8.08
CA GLN A 658 34.83 -5.27 8.09
C GLN A 658 34.89 -5.86 9.49
N SER A 659 34.98 -7.19 9.57
CA SER A 659 35.23 -7.87 10.83
C SER A 659 36.65 -7.57 11.28
N SER A 660 36.80 -6.80 12.36
CA SER A 660 38.09 -6.49 12.99
C SER A 660 38.52 -7.55 14.00
N LEU A 661 37.70 -8.59 14.21
CA LEU A 661 37.98 -9.65 15.18
C LEU A 661 39.04 -10.61 14.65
N SER A 662 39.99 -10.99 15.51
CA SER A 662 40.98 -12.01 15.16
C SER A 662 40.35 -13.40 15.06
N ASP A 663 40.87 -14.24 14.17
CA ASP A 663 40.42 -15.63 14.03
C ASP A 663 40.46 -16.42 15.35
N GLU A 664 41.35 -16.08 16.27
CA GLU A 664 41.46 -16.71 17.59
C GLU A 664 40.25 -16.43 18.49
N ILE A 665 39.70 -15.21 18.43
CA ILE A 665 38.50 -14.83 19.19
C ILE A 665 37.24 -15.43 18.54
N VAL A 666 37.21 -15.49 17.21
CA VAL A 666 36.05 -15.90 16.44
C VAL A 666 35.85 -17.42 16.45
N LYS A 667 36.94 -18.21 16.39
CA LYS A 667 36.92 -19.68 16.39
C LYS A 667 36.06 -20.34 17.48
N PRO A 668 36.18 -20.00 18.77
CA PRO A 668 35.38 -20.66 19.82
C PRO A 668 33.88 -20.42 19.64
N TYR A 669 33.46 -19.18 19.35
CA TYR A 669 32.06 -18.86 19.09
C TYR A 669 31.53 -19.55 17.83
N LYS A 670 32.35 -19.64 16.79
CA LYS A 670 32.00 -20.34 15.56
C LYS A 670 31.80 -21.84 15.80
N GLN A 671 32.72 -22.48 16.51
CA GLN A 671 32.62 -23.89 16.89
C GLN A 671 31.38 -24.17 17.72
N LEU A 672 31.01 -23.26 18.64
CA LEU A 672 29.78 -23.37 19.42
C LEU A 672 28.54 -23.40 18.51
N ILE A 673 28.44 -22.47 17.55
CA ILE A 673 27.34 -22.43 16.58
C ILE A 673 27.34 -23.66 15.66
N GLU A 674 28.51 -24.11 15.21
CA GLU A 674 28.64 -25.35 14.41
C GLU A 674 28.19 -26.59 15.20
N ASN A 675 28.51 -26.66 16.49
CA ASN A 675 28.05 -27.74 17.36
C ASN A 675 26.53 -27.72 17.52
N ILE A 676 25.92 -26.55 17.76
CA ILE A 676 24.46 -26.41 17.80
C ILE A 676 23.85 -26.81 16.45
N ASN A 677 24.47 -26.42 15.33
CA ASN A 677 24.01 -26.78 14.00
C ASN A 677 24.05 -28.30 13.75
N ASN A 678 25.07 -28.99 14.23
CA ASN A 678 25.17 -30.45 14.14
C ASN A 678 24.04 -31.15 14.92
N CYS A 679 23.67 -30.63 16.10
CA CYS A 679 22.52 -31.13 16.87
C CYS A 679 21.19 -30.91 16.13
N LEU A 680 21.03 -29.73 15.51
CA LEU A 680 19.83 -29.39 14.72
C LEU A 680 19.59 -30.33 13.52
N GLY A 681 20.67 -30.88 12.95
CA GLY A 681 20.59 -31.82 11.83
C GLY A 681 19.78 -33.08 12.14
N ALA A 682 19.66 -33.48 13.41
CA ALA A 682 18.87 -34.65 13.83
C ALA A 682 17.36 -34.49 13.56
N ASP A 683 16.86 -33.26 13.48
CA ASP A 683 15.44 -32.92 13.24
C ASP A 683 15.22 -32.28 11.86
N GLY A 684 16.21 -32.36 10.96
CA GLY A 684 16.12 -31.81 9.60
C GLY A 684 16.21 -30.28 9.52
N LYS A 685 16.58 -29.60 10.62
CA LYS A 685 16.80 -28.15 10.66
C LYS A 685 18.28 -27.81 10.51
N ALA A 686 18.58 -26.62 10.01
CA ALA A 686 19.96 -26.15 9.84
C ALA A 686 20.12 -24.63 10.02
N LEU A 687 21.31 -24.24 10.45
CA LEU A 687 21.82 -22.88 10.48
C LEU A 687 22.68 -22.65 9.22
N GLY A 688 22.21 -21.78 8.33
CA GLY A 688 22.98 -21.41 7.14
C GLY A 688 24.11 -20.43 7.46
N HIS A 689 25.06 -20.28 6.52
CA HIS A 689 26.19 -19.35 6.65
C HIS A 689 25.78 -17.89 6.91
N ARG A 690 24.60 -17.48 6.43
CA ARG A 690 24.03 -16.15 6.73
C ARG A 690 23.92 -15.92 8.25
N VAL A 691 23.43 -16.91 8.98
CA VAL A 691 23.17 -16.77 10.41
C VAL A 691 24.48 -16.42 11.12
N TRP A 692 25.53 -17.18 10.82
CA TRP A 692 26.88 -16.90 11.33
C TRP A 692 27.37 -15.49 10.96
N GLN A 693 27.23 -15.09 9.70
CA GLN A 693 27.62 -13.74 9.27
C GLN A 693 26.85 -12.65 10.03
N SER A 694 25.55 -12.83 10.27
CA SER A 694 24.80 -11.87 11.09
C SER A 694 25.33 -11.81 12.52
N ILE A 695 25.65 -12.96 13.13
CA ILE A 695 26.17 -13.05 14.50
C ILE A 695 27.51 -12.30 14.59
N GLU A 696 28.44 -12.61 13.69
CA GLU A 696 29.77 -12.01 13.66
C GLU A 696 29.70 -10.47 13.50
N TYR A 697 28.93 -9.99 12.52
CA TYR A 697 28.81 -8.55 12.29
C TYR A 697 28.02 -7.85 13.38
N TYR A 698 27.11 -8.52 14.09
CA TYR A 698 26.47 -7.95 15.27
C TYR A 698 27.48 -7.76 16.41
N MET A 699 28.32 -8.77 16.67
CA MET A 699 29.36 -8.68 17.72
C MET A 699 30.32 -7.52 17.45
N VAL A 700 30.78 -7.37 16.20
CA VAL A 700 31.68 -6.28 15.78
C VAL A 700 31.01 -4.90 15.89
N ASN A 701 29.71 -4.83 15.64
CA ASN A 701 28.96 -3.57 15.63
C ASN A 701 28.28 -3.25 16.97
N HIS A 702 28.47 -4.06 18.02
CA HIS A 702 27.84 -3.82 19.30
C HIS A 702 28.44 -2.58 20.00
N PRO A 703 27.64 -1.63 20.52
CA PRO A 703 28.15 -0.38 21.10
C PRO A 703 29.22 -0.56 22.17
N LEU A 704 29.07 -1.56 23.06
CA LEU A 704 30.06 -1.87 24.08
C LEU A 704 31.40 -2.36 23.50
N VAL A 705 31.35 -3.14 22.42
CA VAL A 705 32.54 -3.71 21.78
C VAL A 705 33.30 -2.64 20.99
N ILE A 706 32.58 -1.66 20.43
CA ILE A 706 33.20 -0.50 19.76
C ILE A 706 33.79 0.47 20.79
N GLY A 707 33.09 0.71 21.90
CA GLY A 707 33.52 1.67 22.93
C GLY A 707 34.67 1.17 23.81
N LEU A 708 34.80 -0.14 24.02
CA LEU A 708 35.90 -0.74 24.79
C LEU A 708 37.08 -1.09 23.87
N ASP A 709 38.24 -0.49 24.12
CA ASP A 709 39.47 -0.85 23.42
C ASP A 709 40.01 -2.20 23.95
N ALA A 710 40.20 -3.16 23.05
CA ALA A 710 40.77 -4.47 23.34
C ALA A 710 42.19 -4.41 23.91
N GLN A 711 42.94 -3.32 23.67
CA GLN A 711 44.28 -3.13 24.23
C GLN A 711 44.25 -2.58 25.67
N GLN A 712 43.25 -1.74 25.99
CA GLN A 712 43.18 -1.05 27.28
C GLN A 712 42.41 -1.86 28.33
N TYR A 713 41.36 -2.59 27.92
CA TYR A 713 40.47 -3.36 28.80
C TYR A 713 40.20 -4.78 28.24
N PRO A 714 41.18 -5.69 28.29
CA PRO A 714 41.10 -6.98 27.60
C PRO A 714 40.05 -7.95 28.20
N ASP A 715 39.76 -7.88 29.50
CA ASP A 715 38.80 -8.78 30.15
C ASP A 715 37.37 -8.25 30.00
N GLU A 716 37.17 -6.95 30.17
CA GLU A 716 35.89 -6.26 29.92
C GLU A 716 35.48 -6.36 28.45
N TYR A 717 36.44 -6.28 27.52
CA TYR A 717 36.19 -6.48 26.09
C TYR A 717 35.68 -7.90 25.79
N LYS A 718 36.26 -8.93 26.43
CA LYS A 718 35.78 -10.32 26.30
C LYS A 718 34.38 -10.49 26.87
N GLU A 719 34.08 -9.87 28.01
CA GLU A 719 32.73 -9.87 28.59
C GLU A 719 31.71 -9.20 27.66
N ALA A 720 32.05 -8.04 27.08
CA ALA A 720 31.20 -7.35 26.12
C ALA A 720 30.92 -8.21 24.87
N LEU A 721 31.94 -8.92 24.36
CA LEU A 721 31.76 -9.88 23.27
C LEU A 721 30.85 -11.05 23.67
N LYS A 722 30.98 -11.57 24.89
CA LYS A 722 30.11 -12.63 25.40
C LYS A 722 28.65 -12.18 25.44
N PHE A 723 28.37 -10.98 25.96
CA PHE A 723 27.02 -10.40 25.97
C PHE A 723 26.44 -10.22 24.56
N ALA A 724 27.24 -9.70 23.63
CA ALA A 724 26.81 -9.52 22.25
C ALA A 724 26.53 -10.87 21.55
N PHE A 725 27.32 -11.90 21.85
CA PHE A 725 27.11 -13.25 21.35
C PHE A 725 25.84 -13.89 21.93
N GLU A 726 25.62 -13.77 23.25
CA GLU A 726 24.40 -14.24 23.92
C GLU A 726 23.14 -13.63 23.31
N ASP A 727 23.16 -12.31 23.07
CA ASP A 727 22.05 -11.61 22.45
C ASP A 727 21.73 -12.19 21.07
N GLN A 728 22.73 -12.42 20.24
CA GLN A 728 22.52 -13.02 18.91
C GLN A 728 22.09 -14.48 18.97
N LEU A 729 22.59 -15.25 19.93
CA LEU A 729 22.15 -16.62 20.16
C LEU A 729 20.64 -16.65 20.41
N VAL A 730 20.13 -15.76 21.27
CA VAL A 730 18.69 -15.61 21.55
C VAL A 730 17.93 -15.04 20.36
N GLN A 731 18.49 -14.06 19.64
CA GLN A 731 17.76 -13.35 18.58
C GLN A 731 17.69 -14.10 17.25
N LYS A 732 18.65 -14.99 16.97
CA LYS A 732 18.79 -15.69 15.68
C LYS A 732 18.73 -17.21 15.77
N VAL A 733 19.31 -17.81 16.80
CA VAL A 733 19.45 -19.27 16.88
C VAL A 733 18.26 -19.90 17.61
N MET A 734 17.92 -19.37 18.80
CA MET A 734 16.80 -19.89 19.59
C MET A 734 15.44 -19.89 18.86
N PRO A 735 15.07 -18.88 18.05
CA PRO A 735 13.80 -18.87 17.33
C PRO A 735 13.71 -19.99 16.28
N LYS A 736 14.84 -20.51 15.78
CA LYS A 736 14.85 -21.63 14.81
C LYS A 736 14.56 -22.98 15.44
N LEU A 737 14.78 -23.12 16.74
CA LEU A 737 14.41 -24.32 17.49
C LEU A 737 12.89 -24.47 17.60
N ARG A 738 12.11 -23.48 17.18
CA ARG A 738 10.66 -23.52 17.21
C ARG A 738 10.10 -24.73 16.44
N GLY A 739 9.12 -25.41 17.03
CA GLY A 739 8.42 -26.53 16.42
C GLY A 739 9.08 -27.90 16.63
N ILE A 740 10.31 -27.94 17.15
CA ILE A 740 10.99 -29.20 17.50
C ILE A 740 10.21 -29.89 18.62
N GLU A 741 9.97 -31.19 18.50
CA GLU A 741 9.26 -31.94 19.53
C GLU A 741 10.05 -31.98 20.85
N THR A 742 9.38 -31.61 21.94
CA THR A 742 9.96 -31.63 23.30
C THR A 742 9.92 -33.00 23.95
N ARG A 743 9.52 -34.03 23.20
CA ARG A 743 9.40 -35.43 23.62
C ARG A 743 10.03 -36.33 22.55
N GLY A 744 10.37 -37.56 22.93
CA GLY A 744 10.87 -38.57 21.99
C GLY A 744 12.29 -38.28 21.47
N TYR A 745 12.52 -38.65 20.20
CA TYR A 745 13.84 -38.65 19.55
C TYR A 745 14.44 -37.23 19.44
N ALA A 746 13.64 -36.24 19.04
CA ALA A 746 14.09 -34.86 18.87
C ALA A 746 14.59 -34.24 20.18
N LYS A 747 13.97 -34.58 21.32
CA LYS A 747 14.47 -34.14 22.63
C LYS A 747 15.86 -34.67 22.93
N GLN A 748 16.06 -35.99 22.81
CA GLN A 748 17.31 -36.66 23.20
C GLN A 748 18.48 -36.33 22.26
N HIS A 749 18.20 -36.15 20.97
CA HIS A 749 19.25 -35.99 19.96
C HIS A 749 19.46 -34.53 19.51
N CYS A 750 18.53 -33.62 19.80
CA CYS A 750 18.64 -32.20 19.44
C CYS A 750 18.61 -31.29 20.68
N LEU A 751 17.52 -31.27 21.46
CA LEU A 751 17.34 -30.28 22.54
C LEU A 751 18.23 -30.52 23.77
N ASP A 752 18.35 -31.76 24.25
CA ASP A 752 19.18 -32.09 25.43
C ASP A 752 20.68 -31.84 25.16
N PRO A 753 21.26 -32.22 24.00
CA PRO A 753 22.64 -31.86 23.65
C PRO A 753 22.87 -30.36 23.54
N ILE A 754 21.91 -29.61 22.97
CA ILE A 754 22.00 -28.14 22.92
C ILE A 754 22.02 -27.58 24.35
N ARG A 755 21.15 -28.08 25.23
CA ARG A 755 21.12 -27.69 26.63
C ARG A 755 22.47 -27.95 27.33
N GLU A 756 23.11 -29.10 27.09
CA GLU A 756 24.44 -29.40 27.65
C GLU A 756 25.53 -28.42 27.18
N ILE A 757 25.49 -28.02 25.90
CA ILE A 757 26.40 -26.99 25.36
C ILE A 757 26.17 -25.66 26.08
N LEU A 758 24.92 -25.24 26.26
CA LEU A 758 24.58 -23.99 26.97
C LEU A 758 25.05 -24.00 28.43
N VAL A 759 24.95 -25.15 29.11
CA VAL A 759 25.44 -25.33 30.49
C VAL A 759 26.96 -25.21 30.56
N LYS A 760 27.67 -25.85 29.63
CA LYS A 760 29.13 -25.85 29.59
C LYS A 760 29.70 -24.44 29.45
N GLU A 761 29.06 -23.60 28.65
CA GLU A 761 29.50 -22.23 28.35
C GLU A 761 29.02 -21.19 29.39
N LYS A 762 28.28 -21.63 30.42
CA LYS A 762 27.74 -20.77 31.50
C LYS A 762 27.02 -19.53 30.95
N LEU A 763 26.03 -19.77 30.10
CA LEU A 763 25.18 -18.71 29.51
C LEU A 763 23.93 -18.51 30.39
N ASP A 764 23.52 -17.26 30.60
CA ASP A 764 22.39 -16.87 31.46
C ASP A 764 21.00 -17.24 30.88
N ILE A 765 20.95 -18.00 29.79
CA ILE A 765 19.73 -18.28 29.01
C ILE A 765 19.10 -19.65 29.30
N LEU A 766 19.66 -20.41 30.24
CA LEU A 766 19.22 -21.78 30.55
C LEU A 766 17.78 -21.84 31.08
N ASP A 767 17.43 -20.92 31.96
CA ASP A 767 16.08 -20.85 32.54
C ASP A 767 15.03 -20.55 31.47
N ASP A 768 15.37 -19.70 30.50
CA ASP A 768 14.52 -19.39 29.35
C ASP A 768 14.38 -20.59 28.41
N PHE A 769 15.48 -21.32 28.18
CA PHE A 769 15.46 -22.56 27.38
C PHE A 769 14.56 -23.63 28.01
N ASP A 770 14.67 -23.84 29.31
CA ASP A 770 13.85 -24.81 30.04
C ASP A 770 12.37 -24.39 30.06
N LYS A 771 12.07 -23.07 30.12
CA LYS A 771 10.71 -22.55 29.97
C LYS A 771 10.15 -22.78 28.57
N ALA A 772 10.96 -22.55 27.52
CA ALA A 772 10.58 -22.75 26.13
C ALA A 772 10.19 -24.21 25.83
N MET A 773 10.82 -25.18 26.50
CA MET A 773 10.45 -26.60 26.42
C MET A 773 9.13 -26.94 27.13
N ARG A 774 8.74 -26.19 28.16
CA ARG A 774 7.52 -26.46 28.95
C ARG A 774 6.27 -25.80 28.36
N ILE A 775 6.40 -24.57 27.86
CA ILE A 775 5.27 -23.71 27.49
C ILE A 775 4.70 -24.07 26.10
N GLY A 776 5.53 -24.54 25.15
CA GLY A 776 5.11 -24.76 23.77
C GLY A 776 4.23 -26.00 23.50
N HIS A 777 3.48 -26.50 24.50
CA HIS A 777 2.48 -27.57 24.37
C HIS A 777 2.98 -28.83 23.63
N GLY A 778 4.20 -29.29 23.92
CA GLY A 778 4.80 -30.47 23.28
C GLY A 778 5.78 -30.13 22.16
N GLN A 779 5.82 -28.89 21.71
CA GLN A 779 6.83 -28.36 20.79
C GLN A 779 7.68 -27.29 21.49
N PHE A 780 8.90 -27.08 21.04
CA PHE A 780 9.76 -26.02 21.53
C PHE A 780 9.24 -24.69 21.00
N ASN A 781 9.07 -23.70 21.87
CA ASN A 781 8.70 -22.35 21.46
C ASN A 781 9.42 -21.33 22.34
N TRP A 782 10.28 -20.50 21.73
CA TRP A 782 11.00 -19.47 22.46
C TRP A 782 10.09 -18.26 22.67
N VAL A 783 9.66 -18.04 23.92
CA VAL A 783 8.69 -16.99 24.26
C VAL A 783 9.20 -16.05 25.36
N SER A 784 10.21 -16.45 26.13
CA SER A 784 10.71 -15.70 27.27
C SER A 784 12.03 -14.97 26.98
N ALA A 785 12.30 -13.95 27.78
CA ALA A 785 13.55 -13.18 27.78
C ALA A 785 13.96 -12.84 29.21
N ASP A 786 13.75 -13.77 30.15
CA ASP A 786 13.97 -13.54 31.57
C ASP A 786 15.45 -13.36 31.91
N TYR A 787 16.38 -13.80 31.05
CA TYR A 787 17.80 -13.48 31.13
C TYR A 787 18.07 -11.96 31.18
N LEU A 788 17.18 -11.13 30.63
CA LEU A 788 17.26 -9.67 30.68
C LEU A 788 16.76 -9.08 32.02
N ASN A 789 16.11 -9.88 32.87
CA ASN A 789 15.64 -9.47 34.20
C ASN A 789 16.65 -9.80 35.32
N ASN A 790 17.80 -10.41 35.00
CA ASN A 790 18.82 -10.73 35.99
C ASN A 790 19.53 -9.45 36.47
N GLU A 791 19.28 -9.04 37.73
CA GLU A 791 19.80 -7.81 38.32
C GLU A 791 21.33 -7.74 38.28
N GLN A 792 22.03 -8.83 38.60
CA GLN A 792 23.50 -8.87 38.60
C GLN A 792 24.08 -8.69 37.19
N SER A 793 23.45 -9.32 36.19
CA SER A 793 23.86 -9.23 34.79
C SER A 793 23.62 -7.80 34.25
N ASN A 794 22.50 -7.18 34.64
CA ASN A 794 22.17 -5.80 34.27
C ASN A 794 23.09 -4.77 34.94
N GLU A 795 23.41 -4.93 36.23
CA GLU A 795 24.38 -4.08 36.93
C GLU A 795 25.75 -4.14 36.26
N ARG A 796 26.24 -5.36 35.98
CA ARG A 796 27.52 -5.55 35.28
C ARG A 796 27.51 -4.94 33.89
N TYR A 797 26.42 -5.11 33.14
CA TYR A 797 26.27 -4.48 31.82
C TYR A 797 26.31 -2.94 31.91
N GLN A 798 25.71 -2.35 32.94
CA GLN A 798 25.77 -0.91 33.18
C GLN A 798 27.18 -0.42 33.56
N GLU A 799 27.94 -1.20 34.34
CA GLU A 799 29.34 -0.90 34.63
C GLU A 799 30.17 -0.85 33.34
N LEU A 800 30.06 -1.88 32.50
CA LEU A 800 30.74 -1.94 31.20
C LEU A 800 30.32 -0.77 30.30
N PHE A 801 29.04 -0.40 30.29
CA PHE A 801 28.54 0.73 29.52
C PHE A 801 29.14 2.06 29.99
N LYS A 802 29.24 2.28 31.30
CA LYS A 802 29.88 3.48 31.87
C LYS A 802 31.38 3.52 31.57
N LEU A 803 32.07 2.39 31.61
CA LEU A 803 33.49 2.29 31.26
C LEU A 803 33.76 2.55 29.77
N ALA A 804 32.86 2.06 28.90
CA ALA A 804 32.93 2.26 27.46
C ALA A 804 32.61 3.71 27.05
N THR A 805 31.88 4.45 27.88
CA THR A 805 31.55 5.86 27.63
C THR A 805 32.76 6.71 27.99
N PRO A 806 33.43 7.39 27.03
CA PRO A 806 34.52 8.30 27.34
C PRO A 806 33.97 9.39 28.25
N THR A 807 34.49 9.53 29.46
CA THR A 807 34.21 10.71 30.28
C THR A 807 34.67 11.92 29.49
N VAL A 808 33.72 12.72 29.00
CA VAL A 808 34.00 14.03 28.42
C VAL A 808 34.79 14.80 29.47
N SER A 809 36.10 14.92 29.23
CA SER A 809 36.96 15.79 30.01
C SER A 809 36.36 17.19 29.94
N SER A 810 36.30 17.79 31.11
CA SER A 810 35.69 19.07 31.45
C SER A 810 36.38 20.29 30.80
N ASP A 811 36.60 20.28 29.48
CA ASP A 811 37.27 21.35 28.74
C ASP A 811 36.33 22.19 27.85
N GLN A 812 35.03 21.87 27.78
CA GLN A 812 34.06 22.70 27.05
C GLN A 812 33.29 23.70 27.92
N LYS A 813 33.54 23.75 29.24
CA LYS A 813 32.90 24.75 30.13
C LYS A 813 33.56 26.13 30.11
N THR A 814 34.67 26.32 29.41
CA THR A 814 35.38 27.62 29.34
C THR A 814 35.02 28.48 28.13
N ASN A 815 34.33 27.96 27.11
CA ASN A 815 34.03 28.73 25.88
C ASN A 815 32.63 29.37 25.82
N VAL A 816 31.78 29.25 26.85
CA VAL A 816 30.44 29.87 26.87
C VAL A 816 30.44 31.22 27.60
N GLN A 817 31.56 31.68 28.15
CA GLN A 817 31.65 32.97 28.86
C GLN A 817 32.34 34.11 28.07
N GLN A 818 32.75 33.90 26.82
CA GLN A 818 33.44 34.94 26.02
C GLN A 818 32.59 35.60 24.92
N GLU A 819 31.39 35.11 24.60
CA GLU A 819 30.55 35.71 23.54
C GLU A 819 29.49 36.71 24.03
N SER A 820 29.42 37.03 25.33
CA SER A 820 28.47 38.01 25.88
C SER A 820 29.07 39.39 26.19
N VAL A 821 30.25 39.72 25.66
CA VAL A 821 30.89 41.04 25.83
C VAL A 821 31.54 41.49 24.52
N GLN A 822 30.74 41.76 23.49
CA GLN A 822 31.08 42.70 22.41
C GLN A 822 29.83 42.97 21.56
N GLY A 823 29.14 44.05 21.93
CA GLY A 823 27.94 44.54 21.28
C GLY A 823 27.49 45.85 21.94
N VAL A 824 28.34 46.88 21.81
CA VAL A 824 27.98 48.29 21.95
C VAL A 824 28.10 48.91 20.57
#